data_AF-A0A7K5DH32-F1
#
_entry.id   AF-A0A7K5DH32-F1
#
_cell.length_a   1.000
_cell.length_b   1.000
_cell.length_c   1.000
_cell.angle_alpha   90.00
_cell.angle_beta   90.00
_cell.angle_gamma   90.00
#
_symmetry.space_group_name_H-M   'P 1'
#
loop_
_entity.id
_entity.type
_entity.pdbx_description
1 polymer ?
#
loop_
_entity_poly.entity_id
_entity_poly.type
_entity_poly.pdbx_seq_one_letter_code
_entity_poly.pdbx_strand_id
1 'polypeptide(L)'
;DSCFRNLAEDRSGINLKDLVQDPSLLGGTISAYKIVPDEIEEIKETLIDWCDEKELNLILTTGGTGFAPRDVTPEATKEVIEREAPGMALAMLMGSLNVTPLGMLSRPVCGIRGKTLIINLPGSKKGSQECFQFILPALPHAIDLLRDAIVKVKEVHDELEDLPSPPPPLSPPPTTSPHKQTEDKGVQCEEEEEEKKDSGVASTEDSSSSHITAAAIAAKIPDSIISRGVQVLPRDTASLSTTPSESPRAQATSRLSTASCPTPKVQSRCSSKENILRASHSAVDITKVARRHRMSPFPLTSMDKAFITVLEMTPVLGTEIINYRDGMGRVLAQDVYAKDNLPPFPASVKDGYAVRAADGPGDRFIIGESQAGEQPTQTVMPGQVMRVTTGAPIPCGADAVVQVEDTELIRESDDGTEELEVRILVQARPGQDIRPIGHDIKRGECVLAKGTHMGPSEIGLLATVGVTEVEVNKFPVVAVMSTGNELLNPEDDLLPGKIRDSNRSTLLATIQEHGYPTINLGIVGDNPDDLLNALNEGISRADVIITSGGVSMGEKDYLKQVLDIDLHAQIHFGRVFMKPGLPTTFATLDIDGVRKIIFALPGNPVSAVVTCNLFVVPALRKMQGILDPRPTIIKARLSCDVKLDPRPEYHRCILTWHHQEPLPWAQSTGNQMSSRLMSMRSANGLLMLPPKTEQYVELHKGEVVDVMVIGRL
;
A
#
# COMPACT_ATOMS: atom_id res chain seq x y z
N ASP A 1 20.08 29.49 23.98
CA ASP A 1 21.22 30.46 23.99
C ASP A 1 20.92 31.96 23.90
N SER A 2 20.18 32.45 22.90
CA SER A 2 19.97 33.91 22.73
C SER A 2 19.21 34.54 23.90
N CYS A 3 18.18 33.86 24.42
CA CYS A 3 17.46 34.31 25.62
C CYS A 3 18.35 34.26 26.87
N PHE A 4 19.15 33.20 27.04
CA PHE A 4 20.09 33.05 28.16
C PHE A 4 21.14 34.18 28.19
N ARG A 5 21.63 34.58 27.00
CA ARG A 5 22.58 35.70 26.84
C ARG A 5 21.92 37.08 26.84
N ASN A 6 20.61 37.18 27.14
CA ASN A 6 19.82 38.41 27.09
C ASN A 6 19.81 39.11 25.72
N LEU A 7 20.01 38.36 24.63
CA LEU A 7 19.99 38.85 23.25
C LEU A 7 18.59 38.76 22.61
N ALA A 8 17.67 38.03 23.24
CA ALA A 8 16.28 37.90 22.82
C ALA A 8 15.37 37.72 24.05
N GLU A 9 14.10 38.10 23.93
CA GLU A 9 13.09 37.87 24.96
C GLU A 9 12.46 36.48 24.83
N ASP A 10 12.23 35.80 25.95
CA ASP A 10 11.50 34.53 25.96
C ASP A 10 9.98 34.75 25.81
N ARG A 11 9.52 34.73 24.57
CA ARG A 11 8.09 34.87 24.24
C ARG A 11 7.31 33.58 24.40
N SER A 12 7.96 32.43 24.26
CA SER A 12 7.32 31.11 24.26
C SER A 12 7.05 30.65 25.68
N GLY A 13 8.02 30.79 26.59
CA GLY A 13 7.84 30.44 28.00
C GLY A 13 6.85 31.36 28.70
N ILE A 14 6.81 32.66 28.38
CA ILE A 14 5.77 33.57 28.91
C ILE A 14 4.37 33.11 28.46
N ASN A 15 4.20 32.80 27.16
CA ASN A 15 2.92 32.33 26.64
C ASN A 15 2.47 30.99 27.26
N LEU A 16 3.40 30.07 27.51
CA LEU A 16 3.08 28.81 28.18
C LEU A 16 2.66 29.01 29.63
N LYS A 17 3.22 30.00 30.34
CA LYS A 17 2.73 30.34 31.69
C LYS A 17 1.27 30.77 31.65
N ASP A 18 0.93 31.66 30.72
CA ASP A 18 -0.45 32.15 30.58
C ASP A 18 -1.40 30.98 30.29
N LEU A 19 -1.04 30.07 29.38
CA LEU A 19 -1.85 28.89 29.04
C LEU A 19 -2.01 27.89 30.19
N VAL A 20 -0.97 27.71 31.01
CA VAL A 20 -1.03 26.83 32.18
C VAL A 20 -1.90 27.44 33.27
N GLN A 21 -1.82 28.76 33.48
CA GLN A 21 -2.59 29.47 34.52
C GLN A 21 -4.06 29.68 34.15
N ASP A 22 -4.41 29.61 32.87
CA ASP A 22 -5.78 29.77 32.41
C ASP A 22 -6.69 28.68 33.02
N PRO A 23 -7.68 29.04 33.87
CA PRO A 23 -8.59 28.09 34.50
C PRO A 23 -9.48 27.35 33.49
N SER A 24 -9.65 27.89 32.28
CA SER A 24 -10.41 27.24 31.21
C SER A 24 -9.60 26.20 30.44
N LEU A 25 -8.29 26.14 30.67
CA LEU A 25 -7.37 25.16 30.08
C LEU A 25 -6.88 24.19 31.16
N LEU A 26 -5.69 24.44 31.73
CA LEU A 26 -5.10 23.54 32.73
C LEU A 26 -5.36 24.00 34.18
N GLY A 27 -5.54 25.29 34.42
CA GLY A 27 -5.77 25.85 35.76
C GLY A 27 -4.63 25.59 36.76
N GLY A 28 -3.39 25.43 36.28
CA GLY A 28 -2.21 25.15 37.08
C GLY A 28 -1.54 26.37 37.69
N THR A 29 -0.63 26.16 38.63
CA THR A 29 0.18 27.23 39.25
C THR A 29 1.64 27.13 38.78
N ILE A 30 2.26 28.26 38.44
CA ILE A 30 3.66 28.32 38.02
C ILE A 30 4.56 28.38 39.26
N SER A 31 5.11 27.23 39.66
CA SER A 31 6.01 27.12 40.83
C SER A 31 7.46 27.51 40.53
N ALA A 32 7.92 27.33 39.29
CA ALA A 32 9.29 27.66 38.88
C ALA A 32 9.35 28.10 37.42
N TYR A 33 10.34 28.95 37.11
CA TYR A 33 10.68 29.36 35.75
C TYR A 33 12.16 29.70 35.66
N LYS A 34 12.84 29.18 34.64
CA LYS A 34 14.27 29.39 34.42
C LYS A 34 14.56 29.37 32.92
N ILE A 35 15.44 30.27 32.48
CA ILE A 35 16.03 30.21 31.15
C ILE A 35 17.38 29.49 31.30
N VAL A 36 17.57 28.43 30.52
CA VAL A 36 18.74 27.54 30.58
C VAL A 36 19.48 27.65 29.24
N PRO A 37 20.83 27.62 29.19
CA PRO A 37 21.55 27.56 27.92
C PRO A 37 21.33 26.21 27.23
N ASP A 38 21.65 26.15 25.94
CA ASP A 38 21.46 24.94 25.13
C ASP A 38 22.61 23.93 25.37
N GLU A 39 22.89 23.62 26.63
CA GLU A 39 23.96 22.73 27.10
C GLU A 39 23.35 21.54 27.84
N ILE A 40 23.73 20.33 27.45
CA ILE A 40 23.10 19.08 27.94
C ILE A 40 23.12 18.99 29.46
N GLU A 41 24.28 19.23 30.09
CA GLU A 41 24.43 19.12 31.55
C GLU A 41 23.60 20.16 32.32
N GLU A 42 23.51 21.41 31.84
CA GLU A 42 22.72 22.45 32.51
C GLU A 42 21.20 22.18 32.42
N ILE A 43 20.75 21.62 31.29
CA ILE A 43 19.36 21.18 31.12
C ILE A 43 19.09 20.01 32.06
N LYS A 44 19.97 19.00 32.11
CA LYS A 44 19.83 17.83 33.00
C LYS A 44 19.76 18.23 34.46
N GLU A 45 20.71 19.03 34.95
CA GLU A 45 20.74 19.51 36.34
C GLU A 45 19.45 20.24 36.71
N THR A 46 18.91 21.06 35.81
CA THR A 46 17.66 21.79 36.04
C THR A 46 16.45 20.84 36.08
N LEU A 47 16.38 19.86 35.16
CA LEU A 47 15.30 18.88 35.15
C LEU A 47 15.32 18.00 36.41
N ILE A 48 16.51 17.56 36.83
CA ILE A 48 16.70 16.75 38.05
C ILE A 48 16.31 17.55 39.30
N ASP A 49 16.78 18.79 39.46
CA ASP A 49 16.38 19.67 40.59
C ASP A 49 14.86 19.85 40.65
N TRP A 50 14.21 20.06 39.49
CA TRP A 50 12.77 20.30 39.44
C TRP A 50 11.93 19.04 39.69
N CYS A 51 12.44 17.87 39.33
CA CYS A 51 11.79 16.60 39.60
C CYS A 51 12.00 16.14 41.05
N ASP A 52 13.25 16.14 41.52
CA ASP A 52 13.65 15.42 42.73
C ASP A 52 13.61 16.32 43.98
N GLU A 53 14.03 17.59 43.85
CA GLU A 53 14.09 18.51 44.99
C GLU A 53 12.83 19.37 45.11
N LYS A 54 12.26 19.81 43.98
CA LYS A 54 11.04 20.64 43.96
C LYS A 54 9.76 19.85 43.79
N GLU A 55 9.87 18.56 43.45
CA GLU A 55 8.74 17.65 43.26
C GLU A 55 7.61 18.22 42.38
N LEU A 56 7.98 18.91 41.28
CA LEU A 56 6.99 19.53 40.39
C LEU A 56 6.12 18.48 39.70
N ASN A 57 4.87 18.82 39.37
CA ASN A 57 3.95 17.85 38.75
C ASN A 57 4.14 17.75 37.23
N LEU A 58 4.43 18.88 36.58
CA LEU A 58 4.62 19.00 35.14
C LEU A 58 5.77 19.95 34.86
N ILE A 59 6.68 19.54 33.99
CA ILE A 59 7.77 20.35 33.46
C ILE A 59 7.57 20.48 31.94
N LEU A 60 7.47 21.72 31.48
CA LEU A 60 7.41 22.06 30.06
C LEU A 60 8.72 22.75 29.67
N THR A 61 9.45 22.17 28.71
CA THR A 61 10.58 22.86 28.08
C THR A 61 10.13 23.44 26.74
N THR A 62 10.74 24.54 26.31
CA THR A 62 10.46 25.17 25.01
C THR A 62 11.77 25.50 24.31
N GLY A 63 11.98 24.94 23.13
CA GLY A 63 13.19 25.16 22.34
C GLY A 63 14.18 23.99 22.41
N GLY A 64 15.14 24.01 21.50
CA GLY A 64 16.17 22.97 21.41
C GLY A 64 15.68 21.62 20.88
N THR A 65 14.50 21.54 20.25
CA THR A 65 13.93 20.28 19.72
C THR A 65 14.16 20.05 18.23
N GLY A 66 14.78 21.00 17.52
CA GLY A 66 15.02 20.92 16.08
C GLY A 66 16.21 20.03 15.69
N PHE A 67 16.75 20.24 14.48
CA PHE A 67 17.92 19.51 13.95
C PHE A 67 19.21 20.33 13.97
N ALA A 68 19.19 21.56 14.50
CA ALA A 68 20.42 22.35 14.57
C ALA A 68 21.40 21.69 15.56
N PRO A 69 22.73 21.85 15.39
CA PRO A 69 23.71 21.25 16.31
C PRO A 69 23.57 21.67 17.77
N ARG A 70 22.83 22.75 18.06
CA ARG A 70 22.53 23.23 19.42
C ARG A 70 21.17 22.75 19.94
N ASP A 71 20.36 22.10 19.11
CA ASP A 71 19.08 21.56 19.55
C ASP A 71 19.33 20.26 20.33
N VAL A 72 19.55 20.37 21.64
CA VAL A 72 19.97 19.24 22.51
C VAL A 72 18.97 18.89 23.62
N THR A 73 17.82 19.57 23.66
CA THR A 73 16.79 19.35 24.70
C THR A 73 16.26 17.91 24.75
N PRO A 74 16.00 17.23 23.61
CA PRO A 74 15.58 15.83 23.60
C PRO A 74 16.62 14.88 24.20
N GLU A 75 17.89 15.06 23.85
CA GLU A 75 19.03 14.28 24.37
C GLU A 75 19.13 14.43 25.89
N ALA A 76 19.13 15.67 26.39
CA ALA A 76 19.17 15.95 27.81
C ALA A 76 17.98 15.35 28.57
N THR A 77 16.78 15.42 27.98
CA THR A 77 15.56 14.86 28.60
C THR A 77 15.60 13.34 28.66
N LYS A 78 16.07 12.66 27.60
CA LYS A 78 16.18 11.19 27.56
C LYS A 78 17.13 10.63 28.62
N GLU A 79 18.16 11.37 28.99
CA GLU A 79 19.09 10.94 30.05
C GLU A 79 18.52 11.08 31.47
N VAL A 80 17.42 11.85 31.64
CA VAL A 80 16.84 12.16 32.96
C VAL A 80 15.59 11.33 33.26
N ILE A 81 14.79 11.02 32.22
CA ILE A 81 13.53 10.27 32.37
C ILE A 81 13.80 8.79 32.69
N GLU A 82 12.95 8.22 33.55
CA GLU A 82 12.98 6.80 33.93
C GLU A 82 12.07 5.96 33.03
N ARG A 83 10.99 6.57 32.51
CA ARG A 83 10.03 5.95 31.60
C ARG A 83 9.66 6.92 30.49
N GLU A 84 9.69 6.45 29.25
CA GLU A 84 9.24 7.26 28.11
C GLU A 84 7.71 7.31 28.02
N ALA A 85 7.17 8.42 27.54
CA ALA A 85 5.76 8.62 27.23
C ALA A 85 5.57 8.91 25.72
N PRO A 86 5.90 7.96 24.83
CA PRO A 86 5.98 8.21 23.38
C PRO A 86 4.63 8.61 22.76
N GLY A 87 3.51 8.20 23.36
CA GLY A 87 2.16 8.56 22.90
C GLY A 87 1.92 10.08 22.88
N MET A 88 2.42 10.81 23.88
CA MET A 88 2.30 12.28 23.92
C MET A 88 3.18 12.95 22.86
N ALA A 89 4.40 12.46 22.66
CA ALA A 89 5.28 12.95 21.61
C ALA A 89 4.68 12.70 20.21
N LEU A 90 4.07 11.53 20.00
CA LEU A 90 3.37 11.18 18.77
C LEU A 90 2.14 12.08 18.54
N ALA A 91 1.31 12.32 19.57
CA ALA A 91 0.15 13.21 19.48
C ALA A 91 0.56 14.64 19.07
N MET A 92 1.64 15.18 19.66
CA MET A 92 2.18 16.47 19.25
C MET A 92 2.68 16.48 17.80
N LEU A 93 3.36 15.42 17.36
CA LEU A 93 3.83 15.31 15.97
C LEU A 93 2.65 15.20 15.00
N MET A 94 1.66 14.36 15.28
CA MET A 94 0.47 14.20 14.44
C MET A 94 -0.32 15.52 14.35
N GLY A 95 -0.57 16.18 15.49
CA GLY A 95 -1.23 17.48 15.53
C GLY A 95 -0.44 18.54 14.76
N SER A 96 0.89 18.58 14.93
CA SER A 96 1.76 19.53 14.23
C SER A 96 1.75 19.32 12.72
N LEU A 97 1.73 18.07 12.25
CA LEU A 97 1.70 17.73 10.82
C LEU A 97 0.39 18.15 10.14
N ASN A 98 -0.72 18.23 10.89
CA ASN A 98 -1.98 18.77 10.39
C ASN A 98 -1.94 20.31 10.20
N VAL A 99 -1.05 21.01 10.91
CA VAL A 99 -0.90 22.46 10.83
C VAL A 99 0.20 22.86 9.84
N THR A 100 1.35 22.21 9.92
CA THR A 100 2.51 22.52 9.09
C THR A 100 3.37 21.29 8.82
N PRO A 101 3.77 21.06 7.56
CA PRO A 101 4.70 19.97 7.25
C PRO A 101 6.07 20.17 7.92
N LEU A 102 6.42 21.39 8.35
CA LEU A 102 7.67 21.63 9.09
C LEU A 102 7.65 21.04 10.51
N GLY A 103 6.49 20.59 11.01
CA GLY A 103 6.38 19.90 12.30
C GLY A 103 7.23 18.63 12.37
N MET A 104 7.49 17.97 11.24
CA MET A 104 8.38 16.79 11.16
C MET A 104 9.83 17.06 11.56
N LEU A 105 10.24 18.33 11.61
CA LEU A 105 11.60 18.73 11.97
C LEU A 105 11.79 18.90 13.48
N SER A 106 10.73 18.71 14.28
CA SER A 106 10.82 18.68 15.74
C SER A 106 11.02 17.25 16.22
N ARG A 107 11.84 17.07 17.27
CA ARG A 107 12.12 15.80 17.93
C ARG A 107 11.61 15.82 19.37
N PRO A 108 10.29 15.96 19.60
CA PRO A 108 9.78 16.06 20.96
C PRO A 108 10.06 14.76 21.72
N VAL A 109 10.46 14.90 22.99
CA VAL A 109 10.53 13.80 23.95
C VAL A 109 9.60 14.12 25.10
N CYS A 110 8.84 13.11 25.53
CA CYS A 110 7.99 13.14 26.70
C CYS A 110 8.34 11.94 27.56
N GLY A 111 8.39 12.13 28.88
CA GLY A 111 8.70 11.04 29.80
C GLY A 111 8.47 11.41 31.24
N ILE A 112 8.67 10.43 32.11
CA ILE A 112 8.37 10.49 33.53
C ILE A 112 9.67 10.27 34.30
N ARG A 113 9.87 11.08 35.34
CA ARG A 113 10.87 10.86 36.39
C ARG A 113 10.18 10.96 37.74
N GLY A 114 10.22 9.90 38.55
CA GLY A 114 9.46 9.84 39.78
C GLY A 114 7.95 10.07 39.55
N LYS A 115 7.42 11.15 40.14
CA LYS A 115 6.02 11.60 39.99
C LYS A 115 5.85 12.83 39.10
N THR A 116 6.85 13.17 38.30
CA THR A 116 6.88 14.36 37.43
C THR A 116 6.80 13.98 35.97
N LEU A 117 5.90 14.63 35.23
CA LEU A 117 5.82 14.53 33.77
C LEU A 117 6.68 15.61 33.11
N ILE A 118 7.56 15.24 32.18
CA ILE A 118 8.44 16.14 31.42
C ILE A 118 8.04 16.12 29.94
N ILE A 119 7.87 17.29 29.33
CA ILE A 119 7.42 17.44 27.93
C ILE A 119 8.26 18.49 27.21
N ASN A 120 8.88 18.11 26.10
CA ASN A 120 9.62 19.04 25.25
C ASN A 120 8.75 19.63 24.14
N LEU A 121 8.64 20.96 24.13
CA LEU A 121 7.86 21.73 23.15
C LEU A 121 8.80 22.49 22.17
N PRO A 122 8.34 22.75 20.93
CA PRO A 122 9.10 23.56 19.97
C PRO A 122 9.42 24.97 20.49
N GLY A 123 10.52 25.56 20.02
CA GLY A 123 10.97 26.88 20.51
C GLY A 123 10.12 28.08 20.07
N SER A 124 9.36 27.95 18.97
CA SER A 124 8.52 29.06 18.47
C SER A 124 7.24 29.20 19.30
N LYS A 125 6.83 30.43 19.64
CA LYS A 125 5.62 30.72 20.42
C LYS A 125 4.38 30.00 19.87
N LYS A 126 4.22 30.00 18.54
CA LYS A 126 3.10 29.34 17.86
C LYS A 126 3.19 27.82 18.01
N GLY A 127 4.34 27.23 17.70
CA GLY A 127 4.55 25.78 17.79
C GLY A 127 4.43 25.23 19.21
N SER A 128 4.93 25.94 20.23
CA SER A 128 4.78 25.51 21.63
C SER A 128 3.32 25.55 22.07
N GLN A 129 2.56 26.56 21.66
CA GLN A 129 1.13 26.69 21.96
C GLN A 129 0.29 25.60 21.29
N GLU A 130 0.50 25.35 20.00
CA GLU A 130 -0.21 24.31 19.26
C GLU A 130 0.08 22.93 19.86
N CYS A 131 1.36 22.61 20.08
CA CYS A 131 1.75 21.36 20.71
C CYS A 131 1.14 21.17 22.10
N PHE A 132 1.13 22.22 22.93
CA PHE A 132 0.48 22.18 24.25
C PHE A 132 -1.01 21.88 24.14
N GLN A 133 -1.72 22.50 23.18
CA GLN A 133 -3.14 22.26 22.96
C GLN A 133 -3.45 20.82 22.50
N PHE A 134 -2.57 20.20 21.71
CA PHE A 134 -2.78 18.81 21.25
C PHE A 134 -2.73 17.78 22.38
N ILE A 135 -1.96 18.05 23.42
CA ILE A 135 -1.81 17.14 24.57
C ILE A 135 -2.65 17.53 25.78
N LEU A 136 -3.17 18.77 25.80
CA LEU A 136 -3.96 19.31 26.91
C LEU A 136 -5.08 18.38 27.39
N PRO A 137 -5.87 17.71 26.53
CA PRO A 137 -6.94 16.82 26.99
C PRO A 137 -6.46 15.67 27.87
N ALA A 138 -5.21 15.21 27.70
CA ALA A 138 -4.63 14.10 28.46
C ALA A 138 -3.84 14.55 29.69
N LEU A 139 -3.46 15.84 29.79
CA LEU A 139 -2.58 16.33 30.84
C LEU A 139 -3.15 16.20 32.26
N PRO A 140 -4.41 16.59 32.56
CA PRO A 140 -4.96 16.48 33.91
C PRO A 140 -4.95 15.03 34.41
N HIS A 141 -5.44 14.10 33.59
CA HIS A 141 -5.50 12.69 33.94
C HIS A 141 -4.12 12.06 34.12
N ALA A 142 -3.15 12.39 33.23
CA ALA A 142 -1.78 11.90 33.36
C ALA A 142 -1.11 12.37 34.65
N ILE A 143 -1.36 13.61 35.08
CA ILE A 143 -0.83 14.14 36.34
C ILE A 143 -1.50 13.46 37.54
N ASP A 144 -2.82 13.28 37.52
CA ASP A 144 -3.55 12.60 38.61
C ASP A 144 -3.12 11.13 38.77
N LEU A 145 -2.87 10.42 37.66
CA LEU A 145 -2.31 9.06 37.67
C LEU A 145 -0.94 9.00 38.34
N LEU A 146 -0.04 9.92 38.01
CA LEU A 146 1.31 9.96 38.60
C LEU A 146 1.30 10.34 40.10
N ARG A 147 0.21 10.94 40.57
CA ARG A 147 0.04 11.40 41.96
C ARG A 147 -0.81 10.46 42.81
N ASP A 148 -1.21 9.32 42.27
CA ASP A 148 -2.06 8.33 42.96
C ASP A 148 -3.39 8.92 43.46
N ALA A 149 -3.98 9.85 42.69
CA ALA A 149 -5.27 10.48 43.02
C ALA A 149 -6.45 9.56 42.66
N ILE A 150 -6.56 8.42 43.37
CA ILE A 150 -7.45 7.27 43.07
C ILE A 150 -8.92 7.67 42.79
N VAL A 151 -9.45 8.68 43.50
CA VAL A 151 -10.85 9.12 43.35
C VAL A 151 -11.10 9.76 41.97
N LYS A 152 -10.21 10.65 41.52
CA LYS A 152 -10.34 11.34 40.23
C LYS A 152 -10.06 10.44 39.03
N VAL A 153 -9.17 9.47 39.19
CA VAL A 153 -8.86 8.47 38.14
C VAL A 153 -10.07 7.59 37.86
N LYS A 154 -10.84 7.26 38.90
CA LYS A 154 -12.05 6.45 38.79
C LYS A 154 -13.19 7.20 38.10
N GLU A 155 -13.40 8.47 38.45
CA GLU A 155 -14.40 9.35 37.79
C GLU A 155 -14.14 9.47 36.27
N VAL A 156 -12.88 9.60 35.83
CA VAL A 156 -12.54 9.67 34.39
C VAL A 156 -12.69 8.32 33.68
N HIS A 157 -12.43 7.19 34.34
CA HIS A 157 -12.69 5.87 33.74
C HIS A 157 -14.19 5.62 33.57
N ASP A 158 -14.99 6.00 34.56
CA ASP A 158 -16.46 5.90 34.50
C ASP A 158 -17.03 6.77 33.35
N GLU A 159 -16.50 7.98 33.13
CA GLU A 159 -16.91 8.84 32.00
C GLU A 159 -16.46 8.32 30.61
N LEU A 160 -15.37 7.55 30.54
CA LEU A 160 -14.86 6.95 29.31
C LEU A 160 -15.55 5.63 28.96
N GLU A 161 -16.07 4.88 29.96
CA GLU A 161 -16.91 3.69 29.75
C GLU A 161 -18.29 4.04 29.16
N ASP A 162 -18.80 5.25 29.41
CA ASP A 162 -20.06 5.77 28.85
C ASP A 162 -19.94 6.27 27.39
N LEU A 163 -18.74 6.26 26.79
CA LEU A 163 -18.57 6.58 25.38
C LEU A 163 -19.00 5.39 24.50
N PRO A 164 -19.78 5.61 23.43
CA PRO A 164 -20.20 4.54 22.53
C PRO A 164 -18.98 3.83 21.95
N SER A 165 -18.93 2.52 22.12
CA SER A 165 -17.87 1.69 21.57
C SER A 165 -17.78 1.89 20.05
N PRO A 166 -16.58 1.92 19.44
CA PRO A 166 -16.46 1.97 18.00
C PRO A 166 -17.17 0.74 17.40
N PRO A 167 -17.90 0.90 16.28
CA PRO A 167 -18.65 -0.19 15.68
C PRO A 167 -17.68 -1.34 15.33
N PRO A 168 -18.09 -2.60 15.54
CA PRO A 168 -17.26 -3.74 15.19
C PRO A 168 -16.95 -3.71 13.69
N PRO A 169 -15.77 -4.21 13.28
CA PRO A 169 -15.43 -4.31 11.87
C PRO A 169 -16.53 -5.09 11.14
N LEU A 170 -17.05 -4.49 10.07
CA LEU A 170 -18.13 -5.05 9.26
C LEU A 170 -17.74 -6.44 8.74
N SER A 171 -18.50 -7.45 9.14
CA SER A 171 -18.43 -8.79 8.55
C SER A 171 -18.66 -8.70 7.04
N PRO A 172 -17.92 -9.47 6.22
CA PRO A 172 -18.15 -9.48 4.78
C PRO A 172 -19.56 -10.01 4.47
N PRO A 173 -20.24 -9.46 3.44
CA PRO A 173 -21.59 -9.88 3.09
C PRO A 173 -21.60 -11.33 2.58
N PRO A 174 -22.66 -12.10 2.83
CA PRO A 174 -22.76 -13.46 2.33
C PRO A 174 -22.90 -13.44 0.81
N THR A 175 -21.95 -14.07 0.12
CA THR A 175 -22.02 -14.32 -1.32
C THR A 175 -23.09 -15.37 -1.62
N THR A 176 -24.21 -14.94 -2.18
CA THR A 176 -25.22 -15.83 -2.78
C THR A 176 -24.87 -16.13 -4.23
N SER A 177 -24.37 -17.33 -4.49
CA SER A 177 -24.27 -17.91 -5.83
C SER A 177 -25.63 -18.46 -6.31
N PRO A 178 -26.01 -18.29 -7.59
CA PRO A 178 -27.30 -18.74 -8.08
C PRO A 178 -27.24 -20.20 -8.53
N HIS A 179 -27.97 -21.10 -7.88
CA HIS A 179 -28.39 -22.37 -8.50
C HIS A 179 -29.81 -22.73 -8.09
N LYS A 180 -30.66 -22.89 -9.11
CA LYS A 180 -32.05 -23.37 -9.06
C LYS A 180 -32.13 -24.80 -8.54
N GLN A 181 -33.11 -25.09 -7.68
CA GLN A 181 -34.03 -26.24 -7.80
C GLN A 181 -35.25 -26.08 -6.85
N THR A 182 -36.43 -25.93 -7.47
CA THR A 182 -37.78 -26.49 -7.18
C THR A 182 -38.29 -26.72 -5.74
N GLU A 183 -39.46 -26.07 -5.47
CA GLU A 183 -40.71 -26.49 -4.73
C GLU A 183 -40.56 -27.24 -3.37
N ASP A 184 -41.29 -26.97 -2.29
CA ASP A 184 -42.74 -26.78 -2.08
C ASP A 184 -42.99 -26.40 -0.59
N LYS A 185 -44.08 -25.66 -0.28
CA LYS A 185 -44.79 -25.43 1.02
C LYS A 185 -43.98 -25.12 2.30
N GLY A 186 -44.31 -24.17 3.17
CA GLY A 186 -45.54 -23.45 3.47
C GLY A 186 -45.59 -23.15 4.99
N VAL A 187 -46.49 -22.24 5.37
CA VAL A 187 -47.00 -21.95 6.74
C VAL A 187 -46.33 -20.81 7.51
N GLN A 188 -47.21 -19.85 7.85
CA GLN A 188 -47.11 -18.65 8.66
C GLN A 188 -46.85 -18.96 10.15
N CYS A 189 -46.43 -17.97 10.93
CA CYS A 189 -47.21 -17.50 12.07
C CYS A 189 -46.69 -16.14 12.57
N GLU A 190 -47.66 -15.35 13.01
CA GLU A 190 -47.62 -13.98 13.51
C GLU A 190 -47.04 -13.91 14.93
N GLU A 191 -46.69 -12.70 15.38
CA GLU A 191 -47.22 -12.15 16.63
C GLU A 191 -46.93 -10.63 16.71
N GLU A 192 -48.02 -9.87 16.87
CA GLU A 192 -48.08 -8.45 17.22
C GLU A 192 -48.08 -8.30 18.75
N GLU A 193 -47.63 -7.15 19.28
CA GLU A 193 -48.22 -6.58 20.49
C GLU A 193 -48.10 -5.04 20.47
N GLU A 194 -49.27 -4.37 20.47
CA GLU A 194 -49.46 -2.96 20.82
C GLU A 194 -49.50 -2.82 22.35
N GLU A 195 -49.06 -1.67 22.91
CA GLU A 195 -49.93 -0.93 23.84
C GLU A 195 -49.56 0.56 24.01
N LYS A 196 -50.63 1.36 24.10
CA LYS A 196 -50.80 2.81 24.31
C LYS A 196 -50.65 3.16 25.82
N LYS A 197 -50.66 4.39 26.40
CA LYS A 197 -51.15 5.74 26.04
C LYS A 197 -50.83 6.77 27.16
N ASP A 198 -50.84 8.06 26.79
CA ASP A 198 -51.33 9.30 27.47
C ASP A 198 -50.84 9.67 28.90
N SER A 199 -50.50 10.93 29.26
CA SER A 199 -51.18 12.22 29.04
C SER A 199 -50.23 13.38 29.48
N GLY A 200 -50.10 14.52 28.77
CA GLY A 200 -50.86 15.79 28.93
C GLY A 200 -50.10 16.79 29.87
N VAL A 201 -49.94 18.11 29.66
CA VAL A 201 -50.70 19.16 28.97
C VAL A 201 -49.86 20.47 28.86
N ALA A 202 -49.93 21.14 27.70
CA ALA A 202 -49.86 22.59 27.32
C ALA A 202 -48.78 23.55 27.94
N SER A 203 -48.24 24.58 27.26
CA SER A 203 -48.84 25.50 26.26
C SER A 203 -47.79 26.37 25.53
N THR A 204 -48.06 26.65 24.23
CA THR A 204 -47.82 27.90 23.42
C THR A 204 -46.36 28.39 23.26
N GLU A 205 -45.78 28.67 22.07
CA GLU A 205 -46.22 29.52 20.95
C GLU A 205 -45.48 29.23 19.61
N ASP A 206 -46.13 29.68 18.53
CA ASP A 206 -45.85 29.69 17.07
C ASP A 206 -44.41 29.75 16.51
N SER A 207 -44.13 28.97 15.47
CA SER A 207 -44.17 29.45 14.05
C SER A 207 -43.50 28.49 13.04
N SER A 208 -44.32 28.04 12.08
CA SER A 208 -44.03 27.68 10.67
C SER A 208 -42.72 26.96 10.29
N SER A 209 -42.82 25.65 10.01
CA SER A 209 -42.11 25.04 8.88
C SER A 209 -43.03 24.05 8.15
N SER A 210 -43.17 24.22 6.85
CA SER A 210 -43.92 23.34 5.95
C SER A 210 -42.96 22.77 4.92
N HIS A 211 -42.67 21.48 4.98
CA HIS A 211 -42.11 20.74 3.85
C HIS A 211 -42.94 19.50 3.57
N ILE A 212 -43.63 19.61 2.44
CA ILE A 212 -44.44 18.61 1.75
C ILE A 212 -43.50 17.55 1.16
N THR A 213 -43.77 16.29 1.50
CA THR A 213 -43.33 15.10 0.76
C THR A 213 -44.03 15.02 -0.60
N ALA A 214 -43.26 14.77 -1.66
CA ALA A 214 -43.82 14.43 -2.97
C ALA A 214 -43.06 13.25 -3.59
N ALA A 215 -43.63 12.06 -3.43
CA ALA A 215 -43.60 11.04 -4.45
C ALA A 215 -44.35 11.57 -5.69
N ALA A 216 -43.66 11.59 -6.84
CA ALA A 216 -44.17 11.52 -8.22
C ALA A 216 -43.26 12.35 -9.15
N ILE A 217 -42.55 11.66 -10.05
CA ILE A 217 -42.65 11.80 -11.51
C ILE A 217 -41.68 10.76 -12.08
N ALA A 218 -42.24 9.64 -12.52
CA ALA A 218 -41.59 8.67 -13.39
C ALA A 218 -42.34 8.66 -14.74
N ALA A 219 -41.59 8.33 -15.79
CA ALA A 219 -41.96 8.05 -17.18
C ALA A 219 -41.85 9.22 -18.18
N LYS A 220 -40.80 9.18 -19.02
CA LYS A 220 -40.89 8.63 -20.39
C LYS A 220 -39.54 8.67 -21.18
N ILE A 221 -39.12 7.48 -21.66
CA ILE A 221 -38.52 7.14 -23.00
C ILE A 221 -36.97 7.34 -23.18
N PRO A 222 -36.21 6.43 -23.86
CA PRO A 222 -36.25 4.95 -23.90
C PRO A 222 -34.85 4.26 -23.91
N ASP A 223 -34.85 2.92 -23.79
CA ASP A 223 -33.71 2.03 -24.05
C ASP A 223 -33.38 1.84 -25.54
N SER A 224 -32.11 1.95 -25.90
CA SER A 224 -31.36 1.22 -26.95
C SER A 224 -29.92 1.81 -26.95
N ILE A 225 -28.79 1.11 -26.89
CA ILE A 225 -28.33 -0.14 -27.48
C ILE A 225 -27.25 -0.72 -26.53
N ILE A 226 -27.51 -1.88 -25.92
CA ILE A 226 -26.47 -2.80 -25.45
C ILE A 226 -26.56 -4.03 -26.36
N SER A 227 -25.45 -4.44 -26.96
CA SER A 227 -24.94 -5.82 -26.97
C SER A 227 -23.96 -6.05 -28.11
N ARG A 228 -22.79 -6.62 -27.77
CA ARG A 228 -22.31 -7.88 -28.33
C ARG A 228 -21.20 -8.44 -27.44
N GLY A 229 -21.63 -9.08 -26.35
CA GLY A 229 -20.85 -10.12 -25.68
C GLY A 229 -20.91 -11.40 -26.50
N VAL A 230 -19.76 -12.01 -26.74
CA VAL A 230 -19.59 -13.26 -27.49
C VAL A 230 -20.05 -14.43 -26.62
N GLN A 231 -21.02 -15.20 -27.10
CA GLN A 231 -21.47 -16.45 -26.52
C GLN A 231 -20.42 -17.55 -26.71
N VAL A 232 -20.09 -18.25 -25.62
CA VAL A 232 -19.45 -19.56 -25.63
C VAL A 232 -20.54 -20.58 -25.29
N LEU A 233 -20.66 -21.63 -26.10
CA LEU A 233 -21.44 -22.83 -25.79
C LEU A 233 -20.54 -24.08 -25.88
N PRO A 234 -20.88 -25.17 -25.17
CA PRO A 234 -19.93 -26.14 -24.62
C PRO A 234 -19.70 -27.34 -25.56
N ARG A 235 -18.63 -28.10 -25.31
CA ARG A 235 -18.44 -29.44 -25.90
C ARG A 235 -18.02 -30.44 -24.83
N ASP A 236 -18.85 -31.46 -24.69
CA ASP A 236 -18.57 -32.68 -23.93
C ASP A 236 -17.59 -33.61 -24.67
N THR A 237 -16.73 -34.23 -23.85
CA THR A 237 -16.16 -35.59 -23.88
C THR A 237 -15.83 -36.28 -25.22
N ALA A 238 -14.55 -36.64 -25.42
CA ALA A 238 -14.07 -38.05 -25.50
C ALA A 238 -12.61 -38.15 -26.01
N SER A 239 -11.75 -38.66 -25.12
CA SER A 239 -10.66 -39.64 -25.28
C SER A 239 -10.05 -40.01 -26.66
N LEU A 240 -8.71 -40.15 -26.59
CA LEU A 240 -7.81 -41.15 -27.18
C LEU A 240 -6.80 -40.74 -28.27
N SER A 241 -5.57 -41.08 -27.95
CA SER A 241 -4.30 -41.08 -28.67
C SER A 241 -4.29 -41.90 -29.96
N THR A 242 -3.47 -41.51 -30.94
CA THR A 242 -2.24 -42.21 -31.38
C THR A 242 -1.66 -41.56 -32.65
N THR A 243 -0.32 -41.51 -32.71
CA THR A 243 0.56 -41.16 -33.84
C THR A 243 0.63 -42.31 -34.87
N PRO A 244 1.51 -42.29 -35.89
CA PRO A 244 1.77 -41.29 -36.96
C PRO A 244 1.78 -41.95 -38.37
N SER A 245 2.07 -41.16 -39.42
CA SER A 245 3.07 -41.47 -40.48
C SER A 245 2.68 -41.15 -41.93
N GLU A 246 3.71 -40.74 -42.67
CA GLU A 246 3.97 -40.88 -44.11
C GLU A 246 3.26 -39.98 -45.16
N SER A 247 4.05 -39.00 -45.61
CA SER A 247 4.16 -38.46 -46.97
C SER A 247 4.40 -39.57 -48.03
N PRO A 248 4.10 -39.41 -49.35
CA PRO A 248 4.89 -38.48 -50.21
C PRO A 248 4.21 -37.91 -51.50
N ARG A 249 4.87 -36.86 -52.07
CA ARG A 249 5.12 -36.48 -53.49
C ARG A 249 4.07 -36.83 -54.58
N ALA A 250 3.75 -36.04 -55.61
CA ALA A 250 4.55 -35.08 -56.39
C ALA A 250 3.70 -34.36 -57.47
N GLN A 251 4.25 -33.22 -57.96
CA GLN A 251 4.27 -32.72 -59.35
C GLN A 251 2.97 -32.24 -60.04
N ALA A 252 2.88 -30.93 -60.36
CA ALA A 252 3.12 -30.32 -61.69
C ALA A 252 1.77 -30.04 -62.39
N THR A 253 1.45 -28.94 -63.10
CA THR A 253 2.20 -27.85 -63.76
C THR A 253 1.18 -26.80 -64.27
N SER A 254 1.56 -25.50 -64.22
CA SER A 254 1.25 -24.41 -65.19
C SER A 254 -0.22 -23.97 -65.40
N ARG A 255 -0.61 -22.71 -65.68
CA ARG A 255 0.06 -21.43 -66.01
C ARG A 255 -1.02 -20.31 -66.08
N LEU A 256 -0.61 -19.06 -65.78
CA LEU A 256 -1.11 -17.74 -66.28
C LEU A 256 -2.55 -17.32 -65.87
N SER A 257 -2.90 -16.07 -65.50
CA SER A 257 -2.20 -14.78 -65.51
C SER A 257 -3.06 -13.70 -64.79
N THR A 258 -2.38 -12.66 -64.28
CA THR A 258 -2.83 -11.24 -64.07
C THR A 258 -3.95 -10.95 -63.05
N ALA A 259 -3.89 -9.96 -62.15
CA ALA A 259 -2.94 -8.88 -61.87
C ALA A 259 -3.23 -8.29 -60.46
N SER A 260 -2.16 -8.00 -59.70
CA SER A 260 -1.85 -6.76 -58.94
C SER A 260 -2.91 -6.17 -57.98
N CYS A 261 -2.66 -5.87 -56.69
CA CYS A 261 -1.51 -5.23 -56.05
C CYS A 261 -1.45 -5.56 -54.52
N PRO A 262 -0.29 -5.33 -53.86
CA PRO A 262 0.20 -6.22 -52.81
C PRO A 262 0.18 -5.64 -51.38
N THR A 263 -0.12 -6.53 -50.44
CA THR A 263 0.18 -6.43 -49.00
C THR A 263 1.68 -6.66 -48.74
N PRO A 264 2.30 -6.05 -47.71
CA PRO A 264 3.70 -6.30 -47.38
C PRO A 264 3.88 -7.73 -46.87
N LYS A 265 4.79 -8.46 -47.51
CA LYS A 265 5.15 -9.84 -47.19
C LYS A 265 5.93 -9.91 -45.88
N VAL A 266 5.47 -10.78 -44.99
CA VAL A 266 6.28 -11.38 -43.92
C VAL A 266 7.37 -12.22 -44.58
N GLN A 267 8.60 -11.74 -44.60
CA GLN A 267 9.78 -12.54 -44.93
C GLN A 267 10.38 -13.08 -43.63
N SER A 268 10.10 -14.36 -43.37
CA SER A 268 10.97 -15.20 -42.54
C SER A 268 12.34 -15.26 -43.21
N ARG A 269 13.32 -14.52 -42.66
CA ARG A 269 14.73 -14.69 -42.95
C ARG A 269 15.35 -15.46 -41.78
N CYS A 270 15.51 -16.75 -41.97
CA CYS A 270 16.48 -17.55 -41.25
C CYS A 270 17.86 -17.03 -41.66
N SER A 271 18.54 -16.25 -40.79
CA SER A 271 19.93 -15.86 -41.04
C SER A 271 20.86 -16.89 -40.41
N SER A 272 21.78 -17.36 -41.24
CA SER A 272 22.91 -18.22 -40.92
C SER A 272 23.86 -17.54 -39.93
N LYS A 273 24.47 -18.36 -39.06
CA LYS A 273 25.29 -18.06 -37.87
C LYS A 273 26.59 -17.24 -38.07
N GLU A 274 26.75 -16.50 -39.15
CA GLU A 274 27.96 -15.71 -39.42
C GLU A 274 27.55 -14.37 -40.03
N ASN A 275 27.25 -13.37 -39.18
CA ASN A 275 27.36 -11.91 -39.48
C ASN A 275 26.84 -10.96 -38.37
N ILE A 276 26.62 -11.40 -37.12
CA ILE A 276 26.58 -10.45 -35.98
C ILE A 276 28.03 -10.08 -35.60
N LEU A 277 28.80 -9.63 -36.59
CA LEU A 277 29.93 -8.75 -36.34
C LEU A 277 29.29 -7.40 -36.09
N ARG A 278 29.30 -6.95 -34.81
CA ARG A 278 28.85 -5.63 -34.38
C ARG A 278 29.26 -4.60 -35.42
N ALA A 279 28.30 -4.01 -36.13
CA ALA A 279 28.56 -2.79 -36.88
C ALA A 279 29.07 -1.78 -35.85
N SER A 280 30.34 -1.39 -35.95
CA SER A 280 30.95 -0.44 -35.01
C SER A 280 30.44 0.99 -35.21
N HIS A 281 29.63 1.21 -36.26
CA HIS A 281 29.03 2.48 -36.62
C HIS A 281 27.57 2.31 -37.05
N SER A 282 26.74 3.26 -36.66
CA SER A 282 25.33 3.41 -37.02
C SER A 282 25.16 3.76 -38.50
N ALA A 283 24.10 3.25 -39.10
CA ALA A 283 23.68 3.55 -40.47
C ALA A 283 22.77 4.81 -40.55
N VAL A 284 22.51 5.49 -39.43
CA VAL A 284 21.69 6.71 -39.39
C VAL A 284 22.44 7.89 -40.04
N ASP A 285 21.91 8.38 -41.16
CA ASP A 285 22.49 9.52 -41.89
C ASP A 285 22.13 10.87 -41.26
N ILE A 286 23.09 11.44 -40.52
CA ILE A 286 22.96 12.74 -39.86
C ILE A 286 23.27 13.94 -40.77
N THR A 287 23.77 13.72 -42.00
CA THR A 287 24.24 14.81 -42.89
C THR A 287 23.11 15.53 -43.62
N LYS A 288 21.92 14.93 -43.69
CA LYS A 288 20.78 15.42 -44.49
C LYS A 288 19.74 16.20 -43.68
N VAL A 289 20.17 17.03 -42.74
CA VAL A 289 19.31 17.82 -41.84
C VAL A 289 18.16 18.55 -42.57
N ALA A 290 18.44 19.19 -43.71
CA ALA A 290 17.44 19.93 -44.47
C ALA A 290 16.26 19.07 -44.98
N ARG A 291 16.50 17.77 -45.18
CA ARG A 291 15.52 16.79 -45.67
C ARG A 291 14.80 16.04 -44.56
N ARG A 292 14.99 16.41 -43.29
CA ARG A 292 14.29 15.79 -42.17
C ARG A 292 12.77 15.93 -42.31
N HIS A 293 12.05 14.96 -41.79
CA HIS A 293 10.59 14.98 -41.79
C HIS A 293 10.06 16.20 -41.01
N ARG A 294 9.12 16.94 -41.62
CA ARG A 294 8.40 18.06 -40.97
C ARG A 294 7.12 17.62 -40.27
N MET A 295 6.67 16.41 -40.56
CA MET A 295 5.58 15.73 -39.87
C MET A 295 6.11 14.40 -39.33
N SER A 296 5.69 13.99 -38.14
CA SER A 296 6.15 12.70 -37.59
C SER A 296 5.74 11.55 -38.51
N PRO A 297 6.65 10.62 -38.84
CA PRO A 297 6.35 9.45 -39.66
C PRO A 297 5.43 8.45 -38.95
N PHE A 298 5.32 8.54 -37.62
CA PHE A 298 4.43 7.69 -36.82
C PHE A 298 3.04 8.29 -36.69
N PRO A 299 1.95 7.53 -36.92
CA PRO A 299 0.59 7.99 -36.70
C PRO A 299 0.32 8.29 -35.23
N LEU A 300 -0.72 9.08 -34.97
CA LEU A 300 -1.14 9.42 -33.62
C LEU A 300 -2.04 8.30 -33.07
N THR A 301 -1.57 7.59 -32.05
CA THR A 301 -2.26 6.41 -31.48
C THR A 301 -3.12 6.84 -30.30
N SER A 302 -4.36 6.35 -30.17
CA SER A 302 -5.16 6.62 -28.95
C SER A 302 -4.51 6.00 -27.71
N MET A 303 -4.80 6.53 -26.52
CA MET A 303 -4.29 5.96 -25.27
C MET A 303 -4.65 4.48 -25.14
N ASP A 304 -5.92 4.12 -25.31
CA ASP A 304 -6.41 2.75 -25.12
C ASP A 304 -5.69 1.78 -26.05
N LYS A 305 -5.54 2.16 -27.33
CA LYS A 305 -4.82 1.34 -28.31
C LYS A 305 -3.35 1.18 -27.91
N ALA A 306 -2.69 2.25 -27.45
CA ALA A 306 -1.30 2.18 -27.01
C ALA A 306 -1.14 1.25 -25.80
N PHE A 307 -2.02 1.38 -24.80
CA PHE A 307 -2.02 0.55 -23.59
C PHE A 307 -2.25 -0.94 -23.91
N ILE A 308 -3.26 -1.24 -24.73
CA ILE A 308 -3.55 -2.62 -25.18
C ILE A 308 -2.35 -3.18 -25.94
N THR A 309 -1.77 -2.41 -26.87
CA THR A 309 -0.61 -2.85 -27.67
C THR A 309 0.58 -3.19 -26.77
N VAL A 310 0.85 -2.39 -25.74
CA VAL A 310 1.91 -2.68 -24.76
C VAL A 310 1.65 -4.02 -24.07
N LEU A 311 0.44 -4.23 -23.55
CA LEU A 311 0.11 -5.47 -22.86
C LEU A 311 0.13 -6.67 -23.81
N GLU A 312 -0.37 -6.58 -25.03
CA GLU A 312 -0.38 -7.68 -26.00
C GLU A 312 1.03 -8.11 -26.40
N MET A 313 1.91 -7.14 -26.65
CA MET A 313 3.27 -7.42 -27.16
C MET A 313 4.27 -7.81 -26.07
N THR A 314 3.98 -7.48 -24.81
CA THR A 314 4.82 -7.80 -23.66
C THR A 314 4.71 -9.29 -23.28
N PRO A 315 5.84 -10.03 -23.15
CA PRO A 315 5.80 -11.44 -22.74
C PRO A 315 5.57 -11.60 -21.23
N VAL A 316 5.19 -12.81 -20.80
CA VAL A 316 5.37 -13.25 -19.40
C VAL A 316 6.74 -13.93 -19.34
N LEU A 317 7.54 -13.64 -18.31
CA LEU A 317 8.86 -14.24 -18.17
C LEU A 317 8.77 -15.70 -17.70
N GLY A 318 9.86 -16.44 -17.92
CA GLY A 318 10.01 -17.81 -17.41
C GLY A 318 10.02 -17.86 -15.88
N THR A 319 10.16 -19.06 -15.35
CA THR A 319 10.09 -19.32 -13.91
C THR A 319 11.47 -19.51 -13.29
N GLU A 320 11.52 -19.37 -11.96
CA GLU A 320 12.68 -19.67 -11.13
C GLU A 320 12.23 -20.19 -9.76
N ILE A 321 13.07 -20.96 -9.09
CA ILE A 321 12.84 -21.42 -7.72
C ILE A 321 13.54 -20.45 -6.77
N ILE A 322 12.82 -20.00 -5.75
CA ILE A 322 13.33 -19.08 -4.73
C ILE A 322 12.99 -19.59 -3.33
N ASN A 323 13.72 -19.08 -2.33
CA ASN A 323 13.31 -19.24 -0.95
C ASN A 323 12.03 -18.44 -0.66
N TYR A 324 11.13 -18.98 0.16
CA TYR A 324 9.84 -18.35 0.47
C TYR A 324 9.99 -16.92 1.04
N ARG A 325 11.09 -16.62 1.73
CA ARG A 325 11.36 -15.29 2.30
C ARG A 325 11.56 -14.21 1.24
N ASP A 326 12.01 -14.60 0.05
CA ASP A 326 12.20 -13.73 -1.10
C ASP A 326 10.93 -13.62 -1.97
N GLY A 327 9.80 -14.18 -1.48
CA GLY A 327 8.53 -14.27 -2.21
C GLY A 327 7.69 -13.00 -2.24
N MET A 328 8.04 -11.95 -1.50
CA MET A 328 7.26 -10.71 -1.47
C MET A 328 7.10 -10.10 -2.87
N GLY A 329 5.85 -9.90 -3.30
CA GLY A 329 5.52 -9.36 -4.63
C GLY A 329 5.73 -10.33 -5.79
N ARG A 330 6.17 -11.57 -5.54
CA ARG A 330 6.31 -12.61 -6.56
C ARG A 330 4.97 -13.25 -6.89
N VAL A 331 4.85 -13.83 -8.08
CA VAL A 331 3.68 -14.60 -8.49
C VAL A 331 4.02 -16.09 -8.55
N LEU A 332 3.24 -16.91 -7.85
CA LEU A 332 3.41 -18.36 -7.85
C LEU A 332 3.23 -18.95 -9.24
N ALA A 333 4.17 -19.78 -9.67
CA ALA A 333 4.11 -20.53 -10.91
C ALA A 333 3.67 -22.00 -10.71
N GLN A 334 3.45 -22.41 -9.47
CA GLN A 334 2.95 -23.72 -9.06
C GLN A 334 1.80 -23.58 -8.04
N ASP A 335 0.97 -24.62 -7.94
CA ASP A 335 0.08 -24.80 -6.79
C ASP A 335 0.90 -25.28 -5.57
N VAL A 336 0.50 -24.87 -4.38
CA VAL A 336 1.14 -25.26 -3.12
C VAL A 336 0.16 -26.04 -2.25
N TYR A 337 0.59 -27.22 -1.82
CA TYR A 337 -0.23 -28.15 -1.04
C TYR A 337 0.32 -28.33 0.37
N ALA A 338 -0.57 -28.46 1.35
CA ALA A 338 -0.21 -28.80 2.72
C ALA A 338 0.21 -30.28 2.81
N LYS A 339 1.39 -30.55 3.38
CA LYS A 339 1.86 -31.93 3.64
C LYS A 339 1.40 -32.48 4.99
N ASP A 340 0.98 -31.60 5.89
CA ASP A 340 0.55 -31.88 7.26
C ASP A 340 -0.79 -31.17 7.53
N ASN A 341 -1.50 -31.60 8.58
CA ASN A 341 -2.71 -30.92 9.07
C ASN A 341 -2.33 -29.72 9.97
N LEU A 342 -3.22 -28.72 10.06
CA LEU A 342 -3.16 -27.65 11.05
C LEU A 342 -4.50 -27.52 11.80
N PRO A 343 -4.52 -27.62 13.14
CA PRO A 343 -3.43 -28.15 13.96
C PRO A 343 -3.17 -29.64 13.65
N PRO A 344 -1.96 -30.16 13.88
CA PRO A 344 -1.61 -31.57 13.63
C PRO A 344 -2.07 -32.53 14.74
N PHE A 345 -2.47 -31.99 15.89
CA PHE A 345 -3.07 -32.66 17.04
C PHE A 345 -4.33 -31.87 17.45
N PRO A 346 -5.30 -32.46 18.18
CA PRO A 346 -6.39 -31.67 18.74
C PRO A 346 -5.79 -30.66 19.72
N ALA A 347 -6.04 -29.37 19.52
CA ALA A 347 -5.38 -28.30 20.26
C ALA A 347 -6.40 -27.52 21.11
N SER A 348 -6.00 -27.12 22.32
CA SER A 348 -6.81 -26.24 23.15
C SER A 348 -6.92 -24.84 22.54
N VAL A 349 -8.11 -24.26 22.57
CA VAL A 349 -8.36 -22.85 22.21
C VAL A 349 -8.13 -21.92 23.40
N LYS A 350 -8.15 -22.45 24.62
CA LYS A 350 -8.11 -21.68 25.87
C LYS A 350 -7.10 -22.25 26.87
N ASP A 351 -6.69 -21.41 27.81
CA ASP A 351 -6.08 -21.86 29.06
C ASP A 351 -7.17 -22.38 30.00
N GLY A 352 -6.96 -23.54 30.61
CA GLY A 352 -7.96 -24.16 31.47
C GLY A 352 -7.74 -25.66 31.65
N TYR A 353 -8.81 -26.45 31.59
CA TYR A 353 -8.77 -27.88 31.87
C TYR A 353 -9.42 -28.68 30.75
N ALA A 354 -8.69 -29.68 30.25
CA ALA A 354 -9.24 -30.72 29.38
C ALA A 354 -10.08 -31.68 30.22
N VAL A 355 -11.37 -31.77 29.88
CA VAL A 355 -12.39 -32.51 30.62
C VAL A 355 -13.08 -33.53 29.73
N ARG A 356 -13.81 -34.46 30.37
CA ARG A 356 -14.86 -35.24 29.72
C ARG A 356 -16.17 -34.49 29.90
N ALA A 357 -16.78 -34.02 28.81
CA ALA A 357 -18.03 -33.27 28.86
C ALA A 357 -19.14 -34.05 29.58
N ALA A 358 -19.16 -35.39 29.44
CA ALA A 358 -20.11 -36.26 30.10
C ALA A 358 -20.05 -36.26 31.64
N ASP A 359 -18.94 -35.83 32.24
CA ASP A 359 -18.80 -35.80 33.70
C ASP A 359 -19.54 -34.59 34.31
N GLY A 360 -19.79 -33.53 33.52
CA GLY A 360 -20.48 -32.31 33.95
C GLY A 360 -19.75 -31.50 35.03
N PRO A 361 -20.43 -30.56 35.71
CA PRO A 361 -19.87 -29.77 36.81
C PRO A 361 -19.44 -30.61 38.02
N GLY A 362 -18.55 -30.06 38.84
CA GLY A 362 -18.13 -30.61 40.12
C GLY A 362 -16.62 -30.78 40.27
N ASP A 363 -16.22 -31.34 41.41
CA ASP A 363 -14.82 -31.43 41.83
C ASP A 363 -14.10 -32.58 41.08
N ARG A 364 -12.90 -32.32 40.59
CA ARG A 364 -12.13 -33.25 39.73
C ARG A 364 -10.67 -33.31 40.14
N PHE A 365 -10.07 -34.48 40.00
CA PHE A 365 -8.63 -34.67 40.20
C PHE A 365 -7.86 -34.17 38.98
N ILE A 366 -6.88 -33.30 39.20
CA ILE A 366 -5.94 -32.87 38.17
C ILE A 366 -4.84 -33.93 38.09
N ILE A 367 -4.72 -34.61 36.95
CA ILE A 367 -3.78 -35.72 36.78
C ILE A 367 -2.42 -35.30 36.21
N GLY A 368 -2.27 -34.02 35.85
CA GLY A 368 -1.07 -33.45 35.26
C GLY A 368 -1.40 -32.23 34.39
N GLU A 369 -0.41 -31.85 33.58
CA GLU A 369 -0.48 -30.71 32.68
C GLU A 369 -0.08 -31.11 31.25
N SER A 370 -0.81 -30.60 30.25
CA SER A 370 -0.41 -30.61 28.85
C SER A 370 0.09 -29.23 28.46
N GLN A 371 1.36 -29.16 28.07
CA GLN A 371 2.04 -27.91 27.68
C GLN A 371 2.27 -27.86 26.17
N ALA A 372 2.32 -26.64 25.62
CA ALA A 372 2.67 -26.45 24.22
C ALA A 372 4.08 -26.98 23.93
N GLY A 373 4.20 -27.83 22.91
CA GLY A 373 5.47 -28.43 22.49
C GLY A 373 5.68 -29.88 22.95
N GLU A 374 4.86 -30.39 23.88
CA GLU A 374 4.95 -31.77 24.37
C GLU A 374 3.64 -32.53 24.17
N GLN A 375 3.73 -33.76 23.66
CA GLN A 375 2.56 -34.62 23.50
C GLN A 375 2.22 -35.27 24.86
N PRO A 376 1.02 -35.08 25.43
CA PRO A 376 0.63 -35.73 26.66
C PRO A 376 0.61 -37.25 26.50
N THR A 377 1.15 -37.95 27.50
CA THR A 377 1.26 -39.43 27.52
C THR A 377 0.17 -40.09 28.38
N GLN A 378 -0.48 -39.33 29.26
CA GLN A 378 -1.55 -39.80 30.13
C GLN A 378 -2.91 -39.73 29.42
N THR A 379 -3.88 -40.50 29.94
CA THR A 379 -5.27 -40.51 29.47
C THR A 379 -6.19 -40.02 30.58
N VAL A 380 -7.05 -39.05 30.26
CA VAL A 380 -8.06 -38.52 31.19
C VAL A 380 -9.20 -39.53 31.34
N MET A 381 -9.37 -40.06 32.55
CA MET A 381 -10.44 -41.01 32.91
C MET A 381 -11.64 -40.26 33.54
N PRO A 382 -12.84 -40.87 33.64
CA PRO A 382 -13.97 -40.22 34.33
C PRO A 382 -13.61 -39.76 35.75
N GLY A 383 -14.02 -38.53 36.09
CA GLY A 383 -13.69 -37.86 37.36
C GLY A 383 -12.32 -37.19 37.39
N GLN A 384 -11.55 -37.25 36.30
CA GLN A 384 -10.24 -36.64 36.16
C GLN A 384 -10.27 -35.52 35.13
N VAL A 385 -9.33 -34.58 35.26
CA VAL A 385 -9.05 -33.52 34.29
C VAL A 385 -7.55 -33.33 34.15
N MET A 386 -7.11 -32.72 33.05
CA MET A 386 -5.72 -32.33 32.86
C MET A 386 -5.66 -30.83 32.58
N ARG A 387 -4.76 -30.12 33.25
CA ARG A 387 -4.53 -28.70 32.96
C ARG A 387 -4.00 -28.56 31.52
N VAL A 388 -4.51 -27.60 30.78
CA VAL A 388 -4.07 -27.32 29.40
C VAL A 388 -3.86 -25.82 29.23
N THR A 389 -2.87 -25.46 28.43
CA THR A 389 -2.66 -24.08 27.98
C THR A 389 -3.14 -23.89 26.55
N THR A 390 -3.37 -22.65 26.14
CA THR A 390 -3.78 -22.30 24.78
C THR A 390 -2.76 -22.84 23.75
N GLY A 391 -3.23 -23.62 22.80
CA GLY A 391 -2.41 -24.27 21.78
C GLY A 391 -1.78 -25.61 22.20
N ALA A 392 -1.90 -26.02 23.47
CA ALA A 392 -1.41 -27.32 23.92
C ALA A 392 -2.25 -28.48 23.34
N PRO A 393 -1.66 -29.68 23.16
CA PRO A 393 -2.41 -30.84 22.71
C PRO A 393 -3.43 -31.31 23.75
N ILE A 394 -4.60 -31.74 23.31
CA ILE A 394 -5.61 -32.36 24.17
C ILE A 394 -5.22 -33.83 24.44
N PRO A 395 -5.15 -34.27 25.71
CA PRO A 395 -4.84 -35.66 26.06
C PRO A 395 -5.94 -36.62 25.61
N CYS A 396 -5.58 -37.90 25.40
CA CYS A 396 -6.58 -38.93 25.16
C CYS A 396 -7.59 -39.00 26.31
N GLY A 397 -8.85 -39.30 26.00
CA GLY A 397 -9.92 -39.45 26.99
C GLY A 397 -10.72 -38.18 27.26
N ALA A 398 -10.14 -37.00 27.06
CA ALA A 398 -10.84 -35.71 27.10
C ALA A 398 -11.49 -35.38 25.74
N ASP A 399 -12.63 -34.69 25.78
CA ASP A 399 -13.39 -34.30 24.59
C ASP A 399 -13.89 -32.84 24.62
N ALA A 400 -13.53 -32.08 25.65
CA ALA A 400 -13.87 -30.66 25.81
C ALA A 400 -12.79 -29.94 26.61
N VAL A 401 -12.71 -28.62 26.46
CA VAL A 401 -11.92 -27.74 27.35
C VAL A 401 -12.88 -26.82 28.12
N VAL A 402 -12.66 -26.65 29.41
CA VAL A 402 -13.30 -25.60 30.22
C VAL A 402 -12.24 -24.55 30.51
N GLN A 403 -12.51 -23.30 30.13
CA GLN A 403 -11.60 -22.18 30.39
C GLN A 403 -11.42 -21.96 31.89
N VAL A 404 -10.25 -21.47 32.30
CA VAL A 404 -9.88 -21.34 33.72
C VAL A 404 -10.87 -20.46 34.50
N GLU A 405 -11.48 -19.47 33.86
CA GLU A 405 -12.48 -18.57 34.45
C GLU A 405 -13.76 -19.29 34.90
N ASP A 406 -14.06 -20.45 34.31
CA ASP A 406 -15.21 -21.29 34.66
C ASP A 406 -14.82 -22.40 35.64
N THR A 407 -13.77 -22.17 36.44
CA THR A 407 -13.27 -23.11 37.43
C THR A 407 -12.87 -22.45 38.75
N GLU A 408 -12.88 -23.22 39.83
CA GLU A 408 -12.33 -22.79 41.13
C GLU A 408 -11.29 -23.82 41.58
N LEU A 409 -10.07 -23.38 41.91
CA LEU A 409 -9.05 -24.26 42.49
C LEU A 409 -9.46 -24.66 43.91
N ILE A 410 -9.53 -25.97 44.17
CA ILE A 410 -9.96 -26.52 45.48
C ILE A 410 -8.75 -26.93 46.31
N ARG A 411 -7.76 -27.54 45.67
CA ARG A 411 -6.59 -28.09 46.34
C ARG A 411 -5.35 -27.96 45.48
N GLU A 412 -4.25 -27.55 46.11
CA GLU A 412 -2.90 -27.48 45.56
C GLU A 412 -1.91 -28.24 46.46
N SER A 413 -0.69 -28.43 45.98
CA SER A 413 0.43 -28.96 46.76
C SER A 413 0.84 -28.01 47.89
N ASP A 414 1.50 -28.53 48.92
CA ASP A 414 1.90 -27.73 50.10
C ASP A 414 2.86 -26.57 49.75
N ASP A 415 3.58 -26.67 48.63
CA ASP A 415 4.50 -25.65 48.11
C ASP A 415 3.87 -24.72 47.06
N GLY A 416 2.59 -24.93 46.71
CA GLY A 416 1.82 -24.13 45.75
C GLY A 416 2.29 -24.27 44.29
N THR A 417 3.07 -25.31 43.97
CA THR A 417 3.62 -25.51 42.62
C THR A 417 2.74 -26.37 41.71
N GLU A 418 1.87 -27.20 42.29
CA GLU A 418 1.02 -28.14 41.54
C GLU A 418 -0.44 -28.04 41.99
N GLU A 419 -1.34 -27.89 41.02
CA GLU A 419 -2.78 -27.95 41.25
C GLU A 419 -3.22 -29.41 41.30
N LEU A 420 -3.96 -29.80 42.35
CA LEU A 420 -4.33 -31.20 42.62
C LEU A 420 -5.82 -31.47 42.41
N GLU A 421 -6.70 -30.53 42.78
CA GLU A 421 -8.15 -30.63 42.54
C GLU A 421 -8.75 -29.29 42.11
N VAL A 422 -9.65 -29.34 41.15
CA VAL A 422 -10.39 -28.18 40.62
C VAL A 422 -11.89 -28.47 40.60
N ARG A 423 -12.69 -27.43 40.85
CA ARG A 423 -14.13 -27.44 40.64
C ARG A 423 -14.44 -26.93 39.25
N ILE A 424 -15.09 -27.76 38.44
CA ILE A 424 -15.67 -27.34 37.17
C ILE A 424 -17.05 -26.71 37.46
N LEU A 425 -17.26 -25.44 37.09
CA LEU A 425 -18.49 -24.72 37.40
C LEU A 425 -19.59 -24.94 36.35
N VAL A 426 -19.20 -25.24 35.12
CA VAL A 426 -20.10 -25.26 33.95
C VAL A 426 -20.21 -26.64 33.31
N GLN A 427 -21.36 -26.91 32.70
CA GLN A 427 -21.55 -28.11 31.88
C GLN A 427 -20.93 -27.88 30.50
N ALA A 428 -19.81 -28.53 30.24
CA ALA A 428 -19.15 -28.50 28.94
C ALA A 428 -19.97 -29.21 27.85
N ARG A 429 -19.88 -28.72 26.60
CA ARG A 429 -20.36 -29.41 25.39
C ARG A 429 -19.21 -30.19 24.74
N PRO A 430 -19.47 -31.40 24.20
CA PRO A 430 -18.46 -32.13 23.45
C PRO A 430 -17.88 -31.28 22.30
N GLY A 431 -16.55 -31.24 22.20
CA GLY A 431 -15.78 -30.49 21.21
C GLY A 431 -15.61 -28.99 21.52
N GLN A 432 -16.17 -28.47 22.61
CA GLN A 432 -16.01 -27.05 22.94
C GLN A 432 -14.54 -26.69 23.19
N ASP A 433 -14.13 -25.52 22.72
CA ASP A 433 -12.78 -24.96 22.90
C ASP A 433 -11.63 -25.90 22.50
N ILE A 434 -11.91 -26.82 21.56
CA ILE A 434 -10.92 -27.69 20.92
C ILE A 434 -10.91 -27.40 19.42
N ARG A 435 -9.73 -27.20 18.85
CA ARG A 435 -9.49 -27.27 17.40
C ARG A 435 -9.10 -28.69 17.04
N PRO A 436 -9.96 -29.48 16.35
CA PRO A 436 -9.62 -30.83 15.93
C PRO A 436 -8.45 -30.86 14.94
N ILE A 437 -7.88 -32.05 14.71
CA ILE A 437 -6.83 -32.24 13.69
C ILE A 437 -7.33 -31.77 12.32
N GLY A 438 -6.56 -30.87 11.69
CA GLY A 438 -6.86 -30.34 10.36
C GLY A 438 -8.08 -29.43 10.31
N HIS A 439 -8.42 -28.77 11.43
CA HIS A 439 -9.50 -27.79 11.49
C HIS A 439 -9.24 -26.59 10.57
N ASP A 440 -8.01 -26.05 10.57
CA ASP A 440 -7.65 -24.88 9.78
C ASP A 440 -7.13 -25.25 8.38
N ILE A 441 -6.29 -26.28 8.30
CA ILE A 441 -5.71 -26.77 7.04
C ILE A 441 -5.66 -28.29 7.06
N LYS A 442 -6.13 -28.93 6.00
CA LYS A 442 -6.05 -30.38 5.84
C LYS A 442 -4.82 -30.79 5.04
N ARG A 443 -4.22 -31.91 5.42
CA ARG A 443 -3.18 -32.55 4.60
C ARG A 443 -3.72 -32.84 3.20
N GLY A 444 -2.97 -32.43 2.18
CA GLY A 444 -3.30 -32.55 0.77
C GLY A 444 -4.13 -31.39 0.21
N GLU A 445 -4.53 -30.43 1.05
CA GLU A 445 -5.26 -29.24 0.61
C GLU A 445 -4.35 -28.27 -0.16
N CYS A 446 -4.86 -27.68 -1.24
CA CYS A 446 -4.18 -26.61 -1.96
C CYS A 446 -4.35 -25.29 -1.21
N VAL A 447 -3.29 -24.81 -0.56
CA VAL A 447 -3.33 -23.61 0.28
C VAL A 447 -3.06 -22.33 -0.49
N LEU A 448 -2.31 -22.41 -1.60
CA LEU A 448 -2.06 -21.29 -2.51
C LEU A 448 -2.07 -21.79 -3.95
N ALA A 449 -2.89 -21.14 -4.79
CA ALA A 449 -2.99 -21.49 -6.21
C ALA A 449 -1.87 -20.81 -7.04
N LYS A 450 -1.50 -21.44 -8.15
CA LYS A 450 -0.71 -20.84 -9.21
C LYS A 450 -1.36 -19.55 -9.71
N GLY A 451 -0.58 -18.50 -9.88
CA GLY A 451 -1.04 -17.17 -10.25
C GLY A 451 -1.34 -16.25 -9.06
N THR A 452 -1.25 -16.75 -7.83
CA THR A 452 -1.33 -15.92 -6.62
C THR A 452 -0.15 -14.96 -6.55
N HIS A 453 -0.45 -13.66 -6.42
CA HIS A 453 0.54 -12.62 -6.16
C HIS A 453 0.74 -12.47 -4.65
N MET A 454 1.93 -12.82 -4.16
CA MET A 454 2.17 -13.06 -2.73
C MET A 454 2.43 -11.76 -1.95
N GLY A 455 1.69 -11.59 -0.86
CA GLY A 455 1.95 -10.63 0.21
C GLY A 455 2.39 -11.32 1.51
N PRO A 456 2.41 -10.60 2.64
CA PRO A 456 2.91 -11.14 3.90
C PRO A 456 2.17 -12.39 4.40
N SER A 457 0.85 -12.44 4.20
CA SER A 457 0.02 -13.57 4.60
C SER A 457 0.37 -14.85 3.84
N GLU A 458 0.60 -14.74 2.53
CA GLU A 458 1.00 -15.88 1.70
C GLU A 458 2.37 -16.41 2.11
N ILE A 459 3.32 -15.53 2.45
CA ILE A 459 4.63 -15.93 2.99
C ILE A 459 4.47 -16.67 4.33
N GLY A 460 3.60 -16.17 5.20
CA GLY A 460 3.24 -16.84 6.45
C GLY A 460 2.66 -18.24 6.19
N LEU A 461 1.76 -18.37 5.23
CA LEU A 461 1.11 -19.64 4.88
C LEU A 461 2.11 -20.65 4.30
N LEU A 462 3.06 -20.22 3.46
CA LEU A 462 4.17 -21.07 3.00
C LEU A 462 5.02 -21.60 4.16
N ALA A 463 5.32 -20.73 5.14
CA ALA A 463 6.03 -21.13 6.36
C ALA A 463 5.20 -22.14 7.18
N THR A 464 3.91 -21.90 7.35
CA THR A 464 2.97 -22.76 8.08
C THR A 464 2.95 -24.18 7.53
N VAL A 465 2.92 -24.36 6.19
CA VAL A 465 2.94 -25.69 5.57
C VAL A 465 4.36 -26.25 5.36
N GLY A 466 5.39 -25.51 5.75
CA GLY A 466 6.78 -25.90 5.63
C GLY A 466 7.24 -26.10 4.18
N VAL A 467 6.75 -25.26 3.26
CA VAL A 467 7.19 -25.19 1.86
C VAL A 467 8.09 -23.97 1.72
N THR A 468 9.39 -24.20 1.92
CA THR A 468 10.40 -23.12 2.01
C THR A 468 11.01 -22.73 0.67
N GLU A 469 10.80 -23.53 -0.37
CA GLU A 469 11.24 -23.25 -1.74
C GLU A 469 10.01 -23.30 -2.65
N VAL A 470 9.83 -22.27 -3.48
CA VAL A 470 8.66 -22.13 -4.36
C VAL A 470 9.06 -21.70 -5.76
N GLU A 471 8.41 -22.26 -6.76
CA GLU A 471 8.53 -21.84 -8.15
C GLU A 471 7.68 -20.59 -8.41
N VAL A 472 8.30 -19.53 -8.92
CA VAL A 472 7.68 -18.23 -9.21
C VAL A 472 8.08 -17.74 -10.59
N ASN A 473 7.32 -16.81 -11.15
CA ASN A 473 7.78 -16.07 -12.33
C ASN A 473 8.96 -15.15 -11.98
N LYS A 474 9.91 -15.03 -12.93
CA LYS A 474 11.05 -14.12 -12.81
C LYS A 474 10.62 -12.66 -12.79
N PHE A 475 11.34 -11.84 -12.03
CA PHE A 475 11.25 -10.39 -12.17
C PHE A 475 12.01 -9.91 -13.41
N PRO A 476 11.46 -8.95 -14.17
CA PRO A 476 12.17 -8.32 -15.27
C PRO A 476 13.33 -7.48 -14.77
N VAL A 477 14.51 -7.64 -15.37
CA VAL A 477 15.62 -6.70 -15.19
C VAL A 477 15.41 -5.51 -16.10
N VAL A 478 15.48 -4.28 -15.55
CA VAL A 478 15.15 -3.04 -16.27
C VAL A 478 16.37 -2.14 -16.39
N ALA A 479 16.84 -1.90 -17.61
CA ALA A 479 17.90 -0.93 -17.89
C ALA A 479 17.33 0.46 -18.17
N VAL A 480 17.94 1.51 -17.60
CA VAL A 480 17.51 2.90 -17.76
C VAL A 480 18.67 3.77 -18.23
N MET A 481 18.46 4.56 -19.29
CA MET A 481 19.37 5.60 -19.77
C MET A 481 18.64 6.93 -20.01
N SER A 482 19.36 8.04 -19.88
CA SER A 482 18.88 9.36 -20.33
C SER A 482 19.68 9.80 -21.56
N THR A 483 19.03 10.51 -22.48
CA THR A 483 19.66 10.99 -23.72
C THR A 483 19.51 12.51 -23.81
N GLY A 484 20.60 13.21 -24.09
CA GLY A 484 20.57 14.66 -24.28
C GLY A 484 21.92 15.29 -24.03
N ASN A 485 22.42 16.04 -25.02
CA ASN A 485 23.69 16.75 -24.87
C ASN A 485 23.63 17.85 -23.80
N GLU A 486 22.45 18.32 -23.42
CA GLU A 486 22.23 19.29 -22.35
C GLU A 486 22.40 18.70 -20.94
N LEU A 487 22.45 17.36 -20.81
CA LEU A 487 22.42 16.70 -19.52
C LEU A 487 23.81 16.63 -18.86
N LEU A 488 23.80 16.80 -17.54
CA LEU A 488 24.89 16.51 -16.60
C LEU A 488 24.39 15.52 -15.55
N ASN A 489 25.30 14.84 -14.85
CA ASN A 489 24.89 13.98 -13.75
C ASN A 489 24.39 14.82 -12.57
N PRO A 490 23.59 14.23 -11.65
CA PRO A 490 23.16 14.91 -10.43
C PRO A 490 24.30 15.47 -9.58
N GLU A 491 25.46 14.81 -9.59
CA GLU A 491 26.65 15.16 -8.80
C GLU A 491 27.42 16.36 -9.39
N ASP A 492 27.18 16.69 -10.66
CA ASP A 492 27.94 17.72 -11.38
C ASP A 492 27.42 19.14 -11.08
N ASP A 493 28.33 20.11 -11.12
CA ASP A 493 27.99 21.54 -11.12
C ASP A 493 27.43 21.99 -12.47
N LEU A 494 26.49 22.94 -12.45
CA LEU A 494 25.86 23.42 -13.67
C LEU A 494 26.85 24.18 -14.56
N LEU A 495 26.82 23.84 -15.85
CA LEU A 495 27.51 24.56 -16.92
C LEU A 495 26.50 25.33 -17.79
N PRO A 496 26.93 26.35 -18.54
CA PRO A 496 26.04 27.10 -19.43
C PRO A 496 25.28 26.20 -20.42
N GLY A 497 23.96 26.35 -20.46
CA GLY A 497 23.08 25.55 -21.33
C GLY A 497 22.92 24.09 -20.91
N LYS A 498 23.38 23.71 -19.71
CA LYS A 498 23.23 22.36 -19.16
C LYS A 498 22.23 22.32 -18.01
N ILE A 499 21.60 21.16 -17.84
CA ILE A 499 20.72 20.83 -16.72
C ILE A 499 21.11 19.45 -16.17
N ARG A 500 20.78 19.18 -14.90
CA ARG A 500 21.00 17.86 -14.30
C ARG A 500 19.95 16.87 -14.78
N ASP A 501 20.38 15.65 -15.07
CA ASP A 501 19.50 14.52 -15.38
C ASP A 501 18.70 14.11 -14.13
N SER A 502 17.40 14.35 -14.18
CA SER A 502 16.46 13.96 -13.10
C SER A 502 15.60 12.75 -13.46
N ASN A 503 15.38 12.51 -14.75
CA ASN A 503 14.51 11.45 -15.23
C ASN A 503 15.06 10.08 -14.87
N ARG A 504 16.36 9.86 -15.07
CA ARG A 504 16.99 8.57 -14.78
C ARG A 504 16.80 8.18 -13.32
N SER A 505 17.07 9.09 -12.39
CA SER A 505 16.87 8.85 -10.96
C SER A 505 15.39 8.61 -10.61
N THR A 506 14.47 9.39 -11.19
CA THR A 506 13.04 9.22 -10.95
C THR A 506 12.52 7.89 -11.49
N LEU A 507 12.91 7.51 -12.71
CA LEU A 507 12.50 6.26 -13.34
C LEU A 507 13.06 5.05 -12.58
N LEU A 508 14.35 5.06 -12.25
CA LEU A 508 14.97 4.00 -11.43
C LEU A 508 14.24 3.83 -10.11
N ALA A 509 13.94 4.93 -9.39
CA ALA A 509 13.21 4.89 -8.14
C ALA A 509 11.78 4.33 -8.31
N THR A 510 11.04 4.76 -9.34
CA THR A 510 9.70 4.20 -9.64
C THR A 510 9.77 2.69 -9.89
N ILE A 511 10.77 2.21 -10.63
CA ILE A 511 10.90 0.77 -10.90
C ILE A 511 11.30 0.00 -9.62
N GLN A 512 12.18 0.56 -8.80
CA GLN A 512 12.61 -0.01 -7.53
C GLN A 512 11.49 -0.07 -6.48
N GLU A 513 10.60 0.92 -6.46
CA GLU A 513 9.40 0.93 -5.58
C GLU A 513 8.50 -0.29 -5.83
N HIS A 514 8.48 -0.80 -7.06
CA HIS A 514 7.77 -2.03 -7.42
C HIS A 514 8.58 -3.32 -7.21
N GLY A 515 9.81 -3.24 -6.68
CA GLY A 515 10.65 -4.39 -6.34
C GLY A 515 11.49 -4.97 -7.49
N TYR A 516 11.50 -4.33 -8.67
CA TYR A 516 12.22 -4.85 -9.82
C TYR A 516 13.71 -4.47 -9.81
N PRO A 517 14.62 -5.38 -10.22
CA PRO A 517 16.04 -5.09 -10.36
C PRO A 517 16.32 -4.11 -11.50
N THR A 518 17.17 -3.13 -11.26
CA THR A 518 17.47 -2.05 -12.21
C THR A 518 18.95 -2.00 -12.61
N ILE A 519 19.21 -1.60 -13.85
CA ILE A 519 20.54 -1.30 -14.39
C ILE A 519 20.58 0.17 -14.82
N ASN A 520 21.55 0.92 -14.32
CA ASN A 520 21.78 2.30 -14.71
C ASN A 520 22.82 2.35 -15.84
N LEU A 521 22.40 2.78 -17.03
CA LEU A 521 23.25 2.91 -18.22
C LEU A 521 23.79 4.33 -18.43
N GLY A 522 23.52 5.26 -17.50
CA GLY A 522 24.07 6.61 -17.54
C GLY A 522 23.37 7.58 -18.50
N ILE A 523 24.11 8.64 -18.83
CA ILE A 523 23.73 9.66 -19.81
C ILE A 523 24.41 9.31 -21.14
N VAL A 524 23.64 9.36 -22.22
CA VAL A 524 24.10 9.09 -23.58
C VAL A 524 23.96 10.36 -24.42
N GLY A 525 25.01 10.72 -25.17
CA GLY A 525 24.98 11.89 -26.04
C GLY A 525 24.03 11.72 -27.22
N ASP A 526 23.59 12.83 -27.83
CA ASP A 526 22.75 12.76 -29.02
C ASP A 526 23.60 12.48 -30.27
N ASN A 527 24.11 11.26 -30.37
CA ASN A 527 24.70 10.74 -31.60
C ASN A 527 24.32 9.26 -31.79
N PRO A 528 24.15 8.81 -33.04
CA PRO A 528 23.64 7.46 -33.30
C PRO A 528 24.53 6.32 -32.78
N ASP A 529 25.86 6.48 -32.84
CA ASP A 529 26.81 5.44 -32.41
C ASP A 529 26.73 5.19 -30.89
N ASP A 530 26.73 6.25 -30.09
CA ASP A 530 26.64 6.14 -28.63
C ASP A 530 25.27 5.56 -28.21
N LEU A 531 24.19 5.98 -28.87
CA LEU A 531 22.85 5.42 -28.65
C LEU A 531 22.80 3.92 -28.97
N LEU A 532 23.34 3.51 -30.12
CA LEU A 532 23.38 2.11 -30.53
C LEU A 532 24.20 1.26 -29.55
N ASN A 533 25.36 1.76 -29.11
CA ASN A 533 26.20 1.07 -28.13
C ASN A 533 25.49 0.89 -26.80
N ALA A 534 24.88 1.96 -26.26
CA ALA A 534 24.14 1.91 -25.00
C ALA A 534 22.91 0.99 -25.09
N LEU A 535 22.18 1.01 -26.21
CA LEU A 535 21.04 0.11 -26.42
C LEU A 535 21.48 -1.35 -26.48
N ASN A 536 22.56 -1.67 -27.21
CA ASN A 536 23.13 -3.02 -27.26
C ASN A 536 23.60 -3.50 -25.89
N GLU A 537 24.21 -2.63 -25.09
CA GLU A 537 24.56 -2.93 -23.71
C GLU A 537 23.31 -3.28 -22.89
N GLY A 538 22.26 -2.44 -22.96
CA GLY A 538 20.98 -2.69 -22.31
C GLY A 538 20.34 -4.02 -22.72
N ILE A 539 20.30 -4.31 -24.02
CA ILE A 539 19.76 -5.57 -24.59
C ILE A 539 20.46 -6.79 -24.00
N SER A 540 21.78 -6.71 -23.83
CA SER A 540 22.58 -7.83 -23.34
C SER A 540 22.42 -8.09 -21.83
N ARG A 541 21.98 -7.08 -21.06
CA ARG A 541 21.96 -7.14 -19.58
C ARG A 541 20.56 -7.11 -18.98
N ALA A 542 19.53 -6.74 -19.74
CA ALA A 542 18.19 -6.48 -19.24
C ALA A 542 17.09 -7.08 -20.14
N ASP A 543 15.88 -7.24 -19.61
CA ASP A 543 14.70 -7.66 -20.36
C ASP A 543 13.91 -6.47 -20.92
N VAL A 544 14.00 -5.34 -20.21
CA VAL A 544 13.37 -4.07 -20.54
C VAL A 544 14.41 -2.97 -20.63
N ILE A 545 14.27 -2.11 -21.64
CA ILE A 545 15.11 -0.92 -21.78
C ILE A 545 14.20 0.30 -21.77
N ILE A 546 14.54 1.27 -20.93
CA ILE A 546 13.85 2.55 -20.82
C ILE A 546 14.84 3.65 -21.18
N THR A 547 14.46 4.49 -22.12
CA THR A 547 15.18 5.72 -22.42
C THR A 547 14.32 6.94 -22.09
N SER A 548 14.94 8.08 -21.82
CA SER A 548 14.23 9.37 -21.74
C SER A 548 14.96 10.46 -22.52
N GLY A 549 14.23 11.20 -23.37
CA GLY A 549 14.80 12.19 -24.29
C GLY A 549 14.89 11.67 -25.73
N GLY A 550 15.28 12.53 -26.68
CA GLY A 550 15.58 12.11 -28.06
C GLY A 550 14.43 11.52 -28.91
N VAL A 551 13.16 11.73 -28.51
CA VAL A 551 11.97 11.07 -29.12
C VAL A 551 10.99 12.00 -29.83
N SER A 552 11.27 13.29 -29.93
CA SER A 552 10.36 14.26 -30.54
C SER A 552 10.62 14.40 -32.06
N MET A 553 10.65 15.64 -32.56
CA MET A 553 10.96 16.02 -33.95
C MET A 553 12.21 16.90 -34.04
N GLY A 554 13.05 16.88 -33.01
CA GLY A 554 14.31 17.62 -32.94
C GLY A 554 15.31 17.15 -33.98
N GLU A 555 16.27 18.01 -34.31
CA GLU A 555 17.37 17.66 -35.24
C GLU A 555 18.21 16.48 -34.76
N LYS A 556 18.33 16.38 -33.44
CA LYS A 556 19.18 15.42 -32.75
C LYS A 556 18.38 14.26 -32.13
N ASP A 557 17.11 14.13 -32.49
CA ASP A 557 16.25 13.05 -32.01
C ASP A 557 16.46 11.77 -32.85
N TYR A 558 17.64 11.16 -32.68
CA TYR A 558 18.08 10.01 -33.48
C TYR A 558 17.50 8.67 -32.99
N LEU A 559 16.95 8.62 -31.78
CA LEU A 559 16.64 7.36 -31.11
C LEU A 559 15.66 6.48 -31.90
N LYS A 560 14.61 7.07 -32.50
CA LYS A 560 13.65 6.34 -33.34
C LYS A 560 14.30 5.74 -34.59
N GLN A 561 15.26 6.45 -35.17
CA GLN A 561 16.00 5.97 -36.35
C GLN A 561 16.97 4.85 -35.96
N VAL A 562 17.67 4.97 -34.83
CA VAL A 562 18.56 3.92 -34.32
C VAL A 562 17.77 2.64 -34.00
N LEU A 563 16.58 2.77 -33.39
CA LEU A 563 15.70 1.62 -33.10
C LEU A 563 15.27 0.88 -34.39
N ASP A 564 14.85 1.61 -35.42
CA ASP A 564 14.34 1.03 -36.67
C ASP A 564 15.45 0.56 -37.61
N ILE A 565 16.42 1.44 -37.90
CA ILE A 565 17.45 1.23 -38.93
C ILE A 565 18.58 0.34 -38.43
N ASP A 566 19.08 0.56 -37.20
CA ASP A 566 20.29 -0.13 -36.71
C ASP A 566 19.95 -1.37 -35.90
N LEU A 567 18.95 -1.28 -35.01
CA LEU A 567 18.54 -2.41 -34.17
C LEU A 567 17.49 -3.30 -34.83
N HIS A 568 16.85 -2.83 -35.90
CA HIS A 568 15.73 -3.54 -36.54
C HIS A 568 14.60 -3.89 -35.56
N ALA A 569 14.39 -3.05 -34.54
CA ALA A 569 13.32 -3.19 -33.58
C ALA A 569 11.98 -2.80 -34.22
N GLN A 570 10.93 -3.54 -33.91
CA GLN A 570 9.59 -3.24 -34.38
C GLN A 570 9.00 -2.13 -33.51
N ILE A 571 8.92 -0.91 -34.04
CA ILE A 571 8.23 0.21 -33.39
C ILE A 571 6.72 0.08 -33.59
N HIS A 572 5.99 -0.18 -32.52
CA HIS A 572 4.53 -0.37 -32.55
C HIS A 572 3.77 0.95 -32.58
N PHE A 573 4.27 1.95 -31.85
CA PHE A 573 3.83 3.33 -31.93
C PHE A 573 4.97 4.28 -31.58
N GLY A 574 4.97 5.47 -32.19
CA GLY A 574 5.94 6.54 -31.90
C GLY A 574 5.31 7.85 -31.41
N ARG A 575 3.98 7.88 -31.29
CA ARG A 575 3.20 9.00 -30.73
C ARG A 575 1.88 8.51 -30.14
N VAL A 576 1.47 9.09 -29.01
CA VAL A 576 0.22 8.79 -28.32
C VAL A 576 -0.61 10.06 -28.09
N PHE A 577 -1.92 10.00 -28.34
CA PHE A 577 -2.88 11.07 -28.12
C PHE A 577 -3.18 11.22 -26.62
N MET A 578 -2.24 11.84 -25.90
CA MET A 578 -2.33 12.06 -24.45
C MET A 578 -1.59 13.34 -24.03
N LYS A 579 -1.89 13.82 -22.83
CA LYS A 579 -1.20 14.92 -22.19
C LYS A 579 -0.90 14.59 -20.72
N PRO A 580 0.34 14.78 -20.25
CA PRO A 580 1.58 14.83 -21.03
C PRO A 580 1.87 13.47 -21.70
N GLY A 581 2.90 13.37 -22.55
CA GLY A 581 3.31 12.06 -23.10
C GLY A 581 3.22 11.88 -24.63
N LEU A 582 2.94 12.95 -25.40
CA LEU A 582 2.75 12.85 -26.85
C LEU A 582 3.83 12.05 -27.63
N PRO A 583 5.15 12.22 -27.40
CA PRO A 583 6.17 11.54 -28.20
C PRO A 583 6.56 10.14 -27.67
N THR A 584 5.82 9.58 -26.71
CA THR A 584 6.09 8.26 -26.15
C THR A 584 6.12 7.21 -27.26
N THR A 585 7.15 6.37 -27.22
CA THR A 585 7.44 5.36 -28.24
C THR A 585 7.64 4.00 -27.58
N PHE A 586 7.08 2.96 -28.18
CA PHE A 586 7.20 1.58 -27.73
C PHE A 586 7.63 0.68 -28.87
N ALA A 587 8.62 -0.18 -28.60
CA ALA A 587 9.17 -1.11 -29.57
C ALA A 587 9.45 -2.49 -28.94
N THR A 588 9.50 -3.51 -29.78
CA THR A 588 9.95 -4.86 -29.39
C THR A 588 11.10 -5.31 -30.28
N LEU A 589 12.01 -6.08 -29.70
CA LEU A 589 13.13 -6.67 -30.41
C LEU A 589 13.23 -8.15 -30.04
N ASP A 590 13.11 -9.03 -31.02
CA ASP A 590 13.19 -10.48 -30.84
C ASP A 590 14.60 -10.97 -31.20
N ILE A 591 15.35 -11.52 -30.24
CA ILE A 591 16.71 -12.05 -30.42
C ILE A 591 16.74 -13.48 -29.89
N ASP A 592 17.13 -14.43 -30.74
CA ASP A 592 17.25 -15.86 -30.39
C ASP A 592 15.99 -16.44 -29.70
N GLY A 593 14.81 -15.98 -30.13
CA GLY A 593 13.51 -16.39 -29.57
C GLY A 593 13.14 -15.70 -28.25
N VAL A 594 13.97 -14.80 -27.74
CA VAL A 594 13.70 -13.98 -26.56
C VAL A 594 13.27 -12.58 -26.98
N ARG A 595 12.08 -12.17 -26.52
CA ARG A 595 11.56 -10.83 -26.75
C ARG A 595 12.08 -9.86 -25.70
N LYS A 596 12.75 -8.80 -26.15
CA LYS A 596 13.08 -7.60 -25.38
C LYS A 596 12.06 -6.50 -25.69
N ILE A 597 11.68 -5.71 -24.69
CA ILE A 597 10.77 -4.57 -24.87
C ILE A 597 11.48 -3.26 -24.57
N ILE A 598 11.18 -2.23 -25.36
CA ILE A 598 11.87 -0.94 -25.31
C ILE A 598 10.84 0.18 -25.21
N PHE A 599 10.98 0.99 -24.16
CA PHE A 599 10.20 2.21 -23.97
C PHE A 599 11.09 3.42 -24.16
N ALA A 600 10.78 4.23 -25.15
CA ALA A 600 11.45 5.49 -25.40
C ALA A 600 10.53 6.63 -24.96
N LEU A 601 10.79 7.12 -23.75
CA LEU A 601 9.93 8.06 -23.02
C LEU A 601 10.31 9.52 -23.33
N PRO A 602 9.36 10.47 -23.16
CA PRO A 602 9.66 11.88 -23.39
C PRO A 602 10.68 12.44 -22.40
N GLY A 603 11.57 13.34 -22.84
CA GLY A 603 12.60 13.95 -21.99
C GLY A 603 12.08 14.94 -20.95
N ASN A 604 10.84 15.44 -21.09
CA ASN A 604 10.22 16.32 -20.10
C ASN A 604 9.94 15.53 -18.80
N PRO A 605 10.44 15.96 -17.62
CA PRO A 605 10.45 15.11 -16.42
C PRO A 605 9.10 14.57 -15.97
N VAL A 606 8.05 15.39 -16.04
CA VAL A 606 6.70 14.95 -15.73
C VAL A 606 6.23 13.87 -16.71
N SER A 607 6.51 14.08 -17.99
CA SER A 607 6.04 13.18 -19.05
C SER A 607 6.67 11.80 -18.89
N ALA A 608 7.95 11.75 -18.52
CA ALA A 608 8.68 10.51 -18.26
C ALA A 608 8.00 9.70 -17.15
N VAL A 609 7.77 10.28 -15.97
CA VAL A 609 7.16 9.54 -14.86
C VAL A 609 5.67 9.21 -15.07
N VAL A 610 4.89 10.08 -15.73
CA VAL A 610 3.49 9.77 -16.10
C VAL A 610 3.43 8.57 -17.03
N THR A 611 4.26 8.57 -18.08
CA THR A 611 4.25 7.49 -19.08
C THR A 611 4.88 6.21 -18.56
N CYS A 612 5.83 6.30 -17.62
CA CYS A 612 6.34 5.14 -16.87
C CYS A 612 5.20 4.45 -16.09
N ASN A 613 4.44 5.21 -15.30
CA ASN A 613 3.31 4.69 -14.55
C ASN A 613 2.22 4.09 -15.45
N LEU A 614 1.90 4.75 -16.56
CA LEU A 614 0.82 4.33 -17.45
C LEU A 614 1.16 3.10 -18.32
N PHE A 615 2.41 2.97 -18.78
CA PHE A 615 2.77 1.93 -19.76
C PHE A 615 3.80 0.94 -19.23
N VAL A 616 4.85 1.43 -18.58
CA VAL A 616 5.98 0.58 -18.15
C VAL A 616 5.55 -0.29 -16.98
N VAL A 617 4.96 0.29 -15.93
CA VAL A 617 4.56 -0.47 -14.73
C VAL A 617 3.60 -1.63 -15.07
N PRO A 618 2.53 -1.45 -15.87
CA PRO A 618 1.69 -2.57 -16.31
C PRO A 618 2.43 -3.62 -17.14
N ALA A 619 3.36 -3.22 -18.01
CA ALA A 619 4.18 -4.17 -18.75
C ALA A 619 5.05 -5.01 -17.81
N LEU A 620 5.71 -4.39 -16.82
CA LEU A 620 6.52 -5.10 -15.83
C LEU A 620 5.68 -6.06 -14.98
N ARG A 621 4.48 -5.62 -14.55
CA ARG A 621 3.52 -6.47 -13.82
C ARG A 621 3.15 -7.72 -14.63
N LYS A 622 2.94 -7.58 -15.94
CA LYS A 622 2.68 -8.72 -16.84
C LYS A 622 3.91 -9.63 -16.93
N MET A 623 5.11 -9.06 -17.08
CA MET A 623 6.36 -9.83 -17.19
C MET A 623 6.61 -10.69 -15.95
N GLN A 624 6.29 -10.19 -14.75
CA GLN A 624 6.40 -10.97 -13.50
C GLN A 624 5.23 -11.95 -13.25
N GLY A 625 4.31 -12.11 -14.19
CA GLY A 625 3.23 -13.11 -14.10
C GLY A 625 1.91 -12.66 -13.46
N ILE A 626 1.73 -11.37 -13.13
CA ILE A 626 0.41 -10.90 -12.63
C ILE A 626 -0.64 -11.11 -13.71
N LEU A 627 -1.72 -11.82 -13.36
CA LEU A 627 -2.81 -12.17 -14.27
C LEU A 627 -3.56 -10.94 -14.80
N ASP A 628 -3.88 -9.99 -13.92
CA ASP A 628 -4.41 -8.68 -14.28
C ASP A 628 -3.38 -7.58 -13.98
N PRO A 629 -2.54 -7.22 -14.95
CA PRO A 629 -1.46 -6.26 -14.75
C PRO A 629 -1.94 -4.80 -14.80
N ARG A 630 -3.24 -4.55 -14.99
CA ARG A 630 -3.80 -3.20 -15.10
C ARG A 630 -3.69 -2.46 -13.76
N PRO A 631 -3.55 -1.13 -13.78
CA PRO A 631 -3.52 -0.36 -12.56
C PRO A 631 -4.90 -0.27 -11.92
N THR A 632 -4.91 -0.11 -10.59
CA THR A 632 -6.14 0.18 -9.85
C THR A 632 -6.61 1.59 -10.17
N ILE A 633 -7.87 1.71 -10.62
CA ILE A 633 -8.55 2.98 -10.84
C ILE A 633 -9.64 3.12 -9.79
N ILE A 634 -9.66 4.25 -9.09
CA ILE A 634 -10.70 4.59 -8.11
C ILE A 634 -11.49 5.81 -8.57
N LYS A 635 -12.72 5.93 -8.08
CA LYS A 635 -13.54 7.13 -8.23
C LYS A 635 -13.18 8.13 -7.14
N ALA A 636 -12.96 9.38 -7.51
CA ALA A 636 -12.65 10.47 -6.58
C ALA A 636 -13.40 11.75 -6.95
N ARG A 637 -13.62 12.64 -5.98
CA ARG A 637 -14.20 13.97 -6.20
C ARG A 637 -13.11 15.00 -6.49
N LEU A 638 -13.29 15.84 -7.51
CA LEU A 638 -12.35 16.93 -7.78
C LEU A 638 -12.34 17.98 -6.66
N SER A 639 -11.16 18.40 -6.21
CA SER A 639 -11.04 19.47 -5.20
C SER A 639 -11.22 20.89 -5.78
N CYS A 640 -11.06 21.06 -7.09
CA CYS A 640 -11.15 22.33 -7.81
C CYS A 640 -11.62 22.09 -9.25
N ASP A 641 -12.08 23.16 -9.90
CA ASP A 641 -12.45 23.14 -11.32
C ASP A 641 -11.22 22.89 -12.20
N VAL A 642 -11.40 22.17 -13.31
CA VAL A 642 -10.32 21.81 -14.24
C VAL A 642 -10.77 21.93 -15.69
N LYS A 643 -10.11 22.79 -16.46
CA LYS A 643 -10.33 22.90 -17.91
C LYS A 643 -9.79 21.69 -18.66
N LEU A 644 -10.57 21.18 -19.60
CA LEU A 644 -10.22 20.01 -20.40
C LEU A 644 -9.38 20.37 -21.62
N ASP A 645 -8.40 19.51 -21.94
CA ASP A 645 -7.57 19.59 -23.15
C ASP A 645 -8.23 18.80 -24.30
N PRO A 646 -7.93 19.08 -25.59
CA PRO A 646 -8.33 18.19 -26.69
C PRO A 646 -7.93 16.73 -26.49
N ARG A 647 -6.85 16.47 -25.74
CA ARG A 647 -6.36 15.14 -25.41
C ARG A 647 -6.80 14.73 -24.00
N PRO A 648 -6.93 13.43 -23.72
CA PRO A 648 -7.01 12.97 -22.34
C PRO A 648 -5.79 13.46 -21.54
N GLU A 649 -6.04 14.01 -20.36
CA GLU A 649 -5.02 14.62 -19.51
C GLU A 649 -4.80 13.81 -18.23
N TYR A 650 -3.55 13.44 -17.98
CA TYR A 650 -3.07 12.68 -16.83
C TYR A 650 -2.45 13.65 -15.83
N HIS A 651 -3.28 14.05 -14.87
CA HIS A 651 -3.01 15.16 -13.98
C HIS A 651 -2.66 14.59 -12.60
N ARG A 652 -1.53 14.99 -12.00
CA ARG A 652 -1.17 14.45 -10.69
C ARG A 652 -2.05 14.99 -9.58
N CYS A 653 -2.45 14.10 -8.70
CA CYS A 653 -3.22 14.46 -7.53
C CYS A 653 -2.71 13.79 -6.26
N ILE A 654 -3.16 14.35 -5.16
CA ILE A 654 -3.16 13.73 -3.84
C ILE A 654 -4.59 13.28 -3.57
N LEU A 655 -4.77 11.99 -3.38
CA LEU A 655 -5.99 11.36 -2.90
C LEU A 655 -6.02 11.43 -1.38
N THR A 656 -7.10 11.98 -0.83
CA THR A 656 -7.32 12.07 0.61
C THR A 656 -8.75 11.65 0.93
N TRP A 657 -8.92 10.74 1.88
CA TRP A 657 -10.23 10.42 2.45
C TRP A 657 -10.55 11.38 3.58
N HIS A 658 -11.71 12.03 3.50
CA HIS A 658 -12.25 12.80 4.62
C HIS A 658 -13.08 11.90 5.51
N HIS A 659 -13.12 12.19 6.81
CA HIS A 659 -13.87 11.41 7.77
C HIS A 659 -15.36 11.36 7.38
N GLN A 660 -15.95 10.18 7.41
CA GLN A 660 -17.37 9.91 7.07
C GLN A 660 -17.77 10.19 5.60
N GLU A 661 -16.82 10.46 4.70
CA GLU A 661 -17.12 10.58 3.26
C GLU A 661 -16.78 9.30 2.49
N PRO A 662 -17.67 8.80 1.60
CA PRO A 662 -17.45 7.55 0.89
C PRO A 662 -16.43 7.66 -0.25
N LEU A 663 -16.26 8.85 -0.83
CA LEU A 663 -15.35 9.10 -1.94
C LEU A 663 -14.16 9.93 -1.48
N PRO A 664 -12.92 9.60 -1.90
CA PRO A 664 -11.78 10.46 -1.67
C PRO A 664 -11.90 11.75 -2.47
N TRP A 665 -11.24 12.79 -1.98
CA TRP A 665 -10.99 14.01 -2.72
C TRP A 665 -9.65 13.90 -3.46
N ALA A 666 -9.66 14.23 -4.75
CA ALA A 666 -8.48 14.31 -5.60
C ALA A 666 -8.04 15.77 -5.70
N GLN A 667 -6.98 16.12 -4.97
CA GLN A 667 -6.39 17.45 -4.98
C GLN A 667 -5.26 17.55 -5.99
N SER A 668 -5.42 18.46 -6.96
CA SER A 668 -4.35 18.81 -7.90
C SER A 668 -3.08 19.24 -7.17
N THR A 669 -1.91 18.78 -7.63
CA THR A 669 -0.60 19.25 -7.13
C THR A 669 -0.20 20.64 -7.66
N GLY A 670 -1.14 21.39 -8.23
CA GLY A 670 -0.95 22.72 -8.78
C GLY A 670 -0.64 22.70 -10.28
N ASN A 671 0.29 23.56 -10.71
CA ASN A 671 0.61 23.75 -12.13
C ASN A 671 1.18 22.46 -12.78
N GLN A 672 0.50 21.99 -13.82
CA GLN A 672 0.79 20.72 -14.50
C GLN A 672 1.73 20.82 -15.70
N MET A 673 2.47 21.91 -15.87
CA MET A 673 3.44 22.04 -16.95
C MET A 673 4.40 20.83 -16.96
N SER A 674 4.61 20.25 -18.14
CA SER A 674 5.34 18.97 -18.28
C SER A 674 6.83 19.03 -17.90
N SER A 675 7.39 20.23 -17.74
CA SER A 675 8.76 20.44 -17.24
C SER A 675 8.82 20.58 -15.70
N ARG A 676 7.69 20.79 -15.03
CA ARG A 676 7.64 21.15 -13.61
C ARG A 676 7.57 19.91 -12.72
N LEU A 677 8.72 19.28 -12.47
CA LEU A 677 8.82 18.07 -11.65
C LEU A 677 8.24 18.23 -10.23
N MET A 678 8.29 19.44 -9.65
CA MET A 678 7.70 19.75 -8.33
C MET A 678 6.23 19.34 -8.16
N SER A 679 5.47 19.24 -9.25
CA SER A 679 4.07 18.78 -9.18
C SER A 679 3.95 17.27 -8.93
N MET A 680 5.02 16.48 -9.02
CA MET A 680 5.03 15.07 -8.62
C MET A 680 5.23 14.88 -7.11
N ARG A 681 5.60 15.93 -6.37
CA ARG A 681 5.87 15.81 -4.94
C ARG A 681 4.59 15.39 -4.20
N SER A 682 4.68 14.28 -3.46
CA SER A 682 3.57 13.69 -2.69
C SER A 682 2.38 13.20 -3.53
N ALA A 683 2.50 13.12 -4.86
CA ALA A 683 1.43 12.61 -5.71
C ALA A 683 1.27 11.09 -5.49
N ASN A 684 0.08 10.66 -5.09
CA ASN A 684 -0.28 9.24 -4.93
C ASN A 684 -1.31 8.79 -5.98
N GLY A 685 -1.79 9.71 -6.84
CA GLY A 685 -2.70 9.40 -7.94
C GLY A 685 -2.46 10.22 -9.21
N LEU A 686 -2.95 9.71 -10.33
CA LEU A 686 -3.10 10.39 -11.62
C LEU A 686 -4.59 10.48 -11.97
N LEU A 687 -5.15 11.69 -11.88
CA LEU A 687 -6.44 12.02 -12.47
C LEU A 687 -6.44 11.69 -13.97
N MET A 688 -7.46 10.98 -14.41
CA MET A 688 -7.67 10.58 -15.80
C MET A 688 -8.77 11.46 -16.40
N LEU A 689 -8.40 12.68 -16.79
CA LEU A 689 -9.35 13.66 -17.31
C LEU A 689 -9.73 13.30 -18.75
N PRO A 690 -11.03 13.30 -19.09
CA PRO A 690 -11.48 13.00 -20.46
C PRO A 690 -11.04 14.10 -21.43
N PRO A 691 -10.94 13.78 -22.74
CA PRO A 691 -10.74 14.81 -23.75
C PRO A 691 -11.94 15.77 -23.79
N LYS A 692 -11.67 17.05 -24.02
CA LYS A 692 -12.72 18.05 -24.19
C LYS A 692 -13.63 17.69 -25.37
N THR A 693 -14.92 17.95 -25.22
CA THR A 693 -15.92 17.88 -26.28
C THR A 693 -16.57 19.25 -26.46
N GLU A 694 -17.47 19.40 -27.43
CA GLU A 694 -18.25 20.64 -27.56
C GLU A 694 -19.17 20.89 -26.36
N GLN A 695 -19.57 19.83 -25.65
CA GLN A 695 -20.46 19.88 -24.50
C GLN A 695 -19.68 19.97 -23.17
N TYR A 696 -18.60 19.21 -23.05
CA TYR A 696 -17.78 19.14 -21.84
C TYR A 696 -16.42 19.82 -22.08
N VAL A 697 -16.29 21.04 -21.59
CA VAL A 697 -15.09 21.89 -21.76
C VAL A 697 -14.30 22.04 -20.45
N GLU A 698 -14.96 21.85 -19.31
CA GLU A 698 -14.40 21.98 -17.96
C GLU A 698 -15.15 21.01 -17.03
N LEU A 699 -14.45 20.49 -16.03
CA LEU A 699 -15.03 19.73 -14.92
C LEU A 699 -15.03 20.59 -13.67
N HIS A 700 -16.01 20.39 -12.80
CA HIS A 700 -16.28 21.25 -11.65
C HIS A 700 -15.90 20.55 -10.34
N LYS A 701 -15.57 21.34 -9.32
CA LYS A 701 -15.32 20.85 -7.97
C LYS A 701 -16.48 19.95 -7.50
N GLY A 702 -16.15 18.79 -6.94
CA GLY A 702 -17.10 17.81 -6.43
C GLY A 702 -17.57 16.80 -7.48
N GLU A 703 -17.32 17.02 -8.77
CA GLU A 703 -17.60 16.02 -9.80
C GLU A 703 -16.71 14.78 -9.62
N VAL A 704 -17.28 13.62 -9.96
CA VAL A 704 -16.62 12.32 -9.81
C VAL A 704 -15.79 12.02 -11.05
N VAL A 705 -14.53 11.72 -10.85
CA VAL A 705 -13.53 11.45 -11.88
C VAL A 705 -12.75 10.17 -11.57
N ASP A 706 -12.16 9.59 -12.60
CA ASP A 706 -11.26 8.45 -12.47
C ASP A 706 -9.87 8.89 -12.05
N VAL A 707 -9.29 8.17 -11.09
CA VAL A 707 -7.92 8.37 -10.61
C VAL A 707 -7.19 7.03 -10.62
N MET A 708 -6.10 6.96 -11.38
CA MET A 708 -5.16 5.85 -11.32
C MET A 708 -4.28 6.00 -10.08
N VAL A 709 -4.23 4.97 -9.24
CA VAL A 709 -3.33 4.94 -8.06
C VAL A 709 -1.90 4.66 -8.52
N ILE A 710 -0.95 5.50 -8.09
CA ILE A 710 0.48 5.40 -8.44
C ILE A 710 1.41 5.31 -7.24
N GLY A 711 0.90 5.49 -6.03
CA GLY A 711 1.65 5.36 -4.78
C GLY A 711 0.82 4.68 -3.71
N ARG A 712 1.47 4.30 -2.60
CA ARG A 712 0.76 3.80 -1.42
C ARG A 712 -0.15 4.91 -0.88
N LEU A 713 -1.44 4.58 -0.71
CA LEU A 713 -2.48 5.51 -0.25
C LEU A 713 -2.45 5.70 1.26
#